data_AF-A0A7C7V8N3-F1
#
_entry.id   AF-A0A7C7V8N3-F1
#
_cell.length_a   1.000
_cell.length_b   1.000
_cell.length_c   1.000
_cell.angle_alpha   90.00
_cell.angle_beta   90.00
_cell.angle_gamma   90.00
#
_symmetry.space_group_name_H-M   'P 1'
#
loop_
_entity.id
_entity.type
_entity.pdbx_description
1 polymer ?
#
loop_
_entity_poly.entity_id
_entity_poly.type
_entity_poly.pdbx_seq_one_letter_code
_entity_poly.pdbx_strand_id
1 'polypeptide(L)'
;MGSQGGTMSWRLSPWAAAVLLLVATLSAGTGCGPSDNDSRPADQSERAAGDRDAAGAAASRPAGSADAAGRRVSPSAAAQSGASSPNASSATRPAAGSAPSAHDVLKRMAQLYKAAASYGDHGRITIQGQIDGRQLNQQADYLVAFQRPNKLRLQAYQGIVVCDGEALWAFVASLPNQVVRRDGPAEITLRSLLFDRLLVEAIAQPWTQVYSLMPLQVLLLVADDPLKTLLHGAREVERIESAAIGAASCYRIQLTRPDGRAVLWIDEQSFVLRRVEFPTAALNKSLAQGRIRDFSVVADLSDAQINGPIDSNAFAFVMPEQAETVEAFLPPNLRLLGRPAPEFVFVDLEGNQITPATLAGKVAVLDFWATWCGPCRDSLPVLDQVYRQLDSKDRVAVLAVSVDDASVSDDQLRQTFKELGVELPIARDPRQFAGKSFYVTGIPATVLLDSEGKVQEMTAGFHAGYANELSQKLQKLLAGEDIFQPSLEQFHADGQRILQWLADKADQDSYWGPLAVAPPTAEIAQRTEPEKLRMKLLWRCRDLELPGNLLAVDGPQGTERILALEKESAVAELSPDGELLATHPLPVEPGEPMQLLRAVQAADGRRWFVVSASGAKQLHLLNDRLQPVLAYPPDVDRFPHAGIGDVQAGDLDNDGVPEICVGYWGDVGVQGVSLEGRRLWRNRRLSQVLRMAVLGLDKLGRRNLLCTNQLGNLVMIDRAGNTVAEITVTGRPAIWVVSADLDGEDPMELCALSPTNEGGHVALGINLHGDVLWEYPLPAGMHEHAIEPVTAGRLLAHGPASWILAGPDGSIHVLSPTGQLIDRFHYGAALTGLAAARIGGQPALVVATPEGIDAWRIEGAE
;
A
#
# COMPACT_ATOMS: atom_id res chain seq x y z
N MET A 1 19.49 19.47 34.38
CA MET A 1 18.07 19.83 34.57
C MET A 1 17.76 20.95 33.58
N GLY A 2 16.78 20.86 32.68
CA GLY A 2 15.94 19.69 32.38
C GLY A 2 14.69 20.08 31.59
N SER A 3 14.73 19.92 30.26
CA SER A 3 13.59 20.16 29.37
C SER A 3 13.78 19.38 28.06
N GLN A 4 13.23 18.17 27.97
CA GLN A 4 13.21 17.41 26.72
C GLN A 4 12.00 17.86 25.88
N GLY A 5 12.25 18.40 24.69
CA GLY A 5 11.25 18.58 23.64
C GLY A 5 11.55 17.62 22.49
N GLY A 6 10.89 16.45 22.48
CA GLY A 6 11.12 15.42 21.48
C GLY A 6 10.25 15.62 20.23
N THR A 7 10.83 16.08 19.14
CA THR A 7 10.20 16.17 17.82
C THR A 7 10.16 14.78 17.15
N MET A 8 8.99 14.13 17.15
CA MET A 8 8.80 12.90 16.38
C MET A 8 8.60 13.22 14.89
N SER A 9 9.47 12.69 14.02
CA SER A 9 9.24 12.64 12.58
C SER A 9 8.05 11.72 12.22
N TRP A 10 7.57 11.80 10.98
CA TRP A 10 6.34 11.17 10.50
C TRP A 10 6.63 10.33 9.25
N ARG A 11 6.11 9.09 9.22
CA ARG A 11 6.26 8.18 8.09
C ARG A 11 4.91 7.54 7.73
N LEU A 12 4.59 7.59 6.44
CA LEU A 12 3.70 6.62 5.81
C LEU A 12 4.49 5.33 5.58
N SER A 13 3.91 4.19 5.95
CA SER A 13 4.50 2.86 5.73
C SER A 13 3.76 2.14 4.60
N PRO A 14 4.34 1.08 3.98
CA PRO A 14 3.65 0.28 2.96
C PRO A 14 2.30 -0.29 3.43
N TRP A 15 2.18 -0.53 4.74
CA TRP A 15 0.93 -0.90 5.43
C TRP A 15 -0.19 0.11 5.12
N ALA A 16 0.08 1.42 5.13
CA ALA A 16 -0.89 2.47 4.86
C ALA A 16 -1.39 2.52 3.40
N ALA A 17 -0.66 1.94 2.44
CA ALA A 17 -1.14 1.75 1.07
C ALA A 17 -2.09 0.55 0.96
N ALA A 18 -1.75 -0.59 1.57
CA ALA A 18 -2.62 -1.77 1.65
C ALA A 18 -3.95 -1.46 2.37
N VAL A 19 -3.86 -0.64 3.41
CA VAL A 19 -4.99 0.00 4.11
C VAL A 19 -5.95 0.72 3.17
N LEU A 20 -5.46 1.62 2.32
CA LEU A 20 -6.30 2.41 1.41
C LEU A 20 -6.93 1.51 0.32
N LEU A 21 -6.21 0.51 -0.18
CA LEU A 21 -6.75 -0.53 -1.06
C LEU A 21 -7.95 -1.24 -0.43
N LEU A 22 -7.85 -1.66 0.83
CA LEU A 22 -8.87 -2.48 1.48
C LEU A 22 -10.17 -1.71 1.76
N VAL A 23 -10.10 -0.42 2.14
CA VAL A 23 -11.33 0.36 2.34
C VAL A 23 -12.04 0.63 1.02
N ALA A 24 -11.29 0.81 -0.08
CA ALA A 24 -11.87 0.93 -1.42
C ALA A 24 -12.65 -0.34 -1.82
N THR A 25 -12.07 -1.54 -1.63
CA THR A 25 -12.78 -2.79 -1.95
C THR A 25 -13.98 -3.04 -1.03
N LEU A 26 -13.91 -2.70 0.26
CA LEU A 26 -15.05 -2.79 1.18
C LEU A 26 -16.21 -1.85 0.79
N SER A 27 -15.93 -0.70 0.16
CA SER A 27 -16.97 0.20 -0.35
C SER A 27 -17.69 -0.31 -1.62
N ALA A 28 -17.18 -1.38 -2.26
CA ALA A 28 -17.84 -2.03 -3.40
C ALA A 28 -18.72 -3.24 -3.01
N GLY A 29 -18.61 -3.75 -1.77
CA GLY A 29 -19.24 -5.00 -1.34
C GLY A 29 -20.72 -4.92 -0.95
N THR A 30 -21.26 -3.74 -0.64
CA THR A 30 -22.63 -3.57 -0.12
C THR A 30 -23.64 -3.35 -1.25
N GLY A 31 -23.87 -4.39 -2.06
CA GLY A 31 -24.64 -4.28 -3.33
C GLY A 31 -25.65 -5.40 -3.62
N CYS A 32 -26.03 -6.24 -2.63
CA CYS A 32 -27.04 -7.30 -2.81
C CYS A 32 -27.98 -7.43 -1.61
N GLY A 33 -29.07 -6.67 -1.64
CA GLY A 33 -30.35 -7.06 -1.02
C GLY A 33 -31.35 -7.42 -2.13
N PRO A 34 -32.33 -8.30 -1.90
CA PRO A 34 -33.30 -8.68 -2.93
C PRO A 34 -34.16 -7.47 -3.33
N SER A 35 -34.18 -7.12 -4.62
CA SER A 35 -35.13 -6.13 -5.14
C SER A 35 -36.47 -6.80 -5.43
N ASP A 36 -37.49 -6.48 -4.65
CA ASP A 36 -38.86 -6.94 -4.87
C ASP A 36 -39.33 -6.58 -6.28
N ASN A 37 -39.58 -7.62 -7.08
CA ASN A 37 -39.85 -7.52 -8.51
C ASN A 37 -41.36 -7.60 -8.77
N ASP A 38 -42.11 -6.57 -8.36
CA ASP A 38 -43.54 -6.48 -8.63
C ASP A 38 -43.83 -5.51 -9.79
N SER A 39 -44.45 -6.03 -10.85
CA SER A 39 -44.49 -5.39 -12.16
C SER A 39 -45.91 -5.09 -12.62
N ARG A 40 -46.20 -3.82 -12.94
CA ARG A 40 -47.15 -3.43 -14.01
C ARG A 40 -47.06 -1.93 -14.38
N PRO A 41 -47.58 -1.54 -15.56
CA PRO A 41 -46.99 -0.45 -16.34
C PRO A 41 -47.63 0.93 -16.11
N ALA A 42 -47.01 1.93 -16.73
CA ALA A 42 -47.50 3.30 -16.81
C ALA A 42 -48.84 3.44 -17.57
N ASP A 43 -49.57 4.50 -17.24
CA ASP A 43 -50.60 5.11 -18.09
C ASP A 43 -50.39 6.63 -18.12
N GLN A 44 -50.94 7.32 -19.13
CA GLN A 44 -50.76 8.75 -19.38
C GLN A 44 -52.10 9.48 -19.35
N SER A 45 -52.24 10.55 -18.55
CA SER A 45 -53.08 11.71 -18.96
C SER A 45 -52.99 12.94 -18.04
N GLU A 46 -52.87 14.09 -18.69
CA GLU A 46 -53.58 15.37 -18.47
C GLU A 46 -53.85 15.97 -17.05
N ARG A 47 -53.15 17.08 -16.82
CA ARG A 47 -53.71 18.45 -16.57
C ARG A 47 -54.64 18.75 -15.36
N ALA A 48 -54.06 19.58 -14.50
CA ALA A 48 -54.51 20.95 -14.17
C ALA A 48 -55.35 21.25 -12.89
N ALA A 49 -54.92 22.36 -12.25
CA ALA A 49 -55.65 23.29 -11.37
C ALA A 49 -56.21 22.80 -10.02
N GLY A 50 -55.80 23.50 -8.95
CA GLY A 50 -56.34 23.40 -7.60
C GLY A 50 -55.60 24.37 -6.67
N ASP A 51 -56.29 25.41 -6.19
CA ASP A 51 -55.73 26.51 -5.41
C ASP A 51 -56.28 26.49 -3.96
N ARG A 52 -55.55 27.13 -3.03
CA ARG A 52 -55.99 27.64 -1.69
C ARG A 52 -56.13 26.76 -0.42
N ASP A 53 -55.48 27.33 0.62
CA ASP A 53 -56.01 27.75 1.93
C ASP A 53 -56.21 26.78 3.13
N ALA A 54 -55.34 27.03 4.13
CA ALA A 54 -55.68 27.50 5.49
C ALA A 54 -56.02 26.53 6.66
N ALA A 55 -55.04 26.47 7.58
CA ALA A 55 -55.15 26.81 9.01
C ALA A 55 -55.99 25.97 10.01
N GLY A 56 -55.41 25.76 11.20
CA GLY A 56 -56.08 25.25 12.41
C GLY A 56 -55.27 24.18 13.18
N ALA A 57 -55.21 24.14 14.51
CA ALA A 57 -54.81 25.13 15.52
C ALA A 57 -54.92 24.51 16.94
N ALA A 58 -53.81 24.49 17.68
CA ALA A 58 -53.70 24.58 19.15
C ALA A 58 -54.18 23.45 20.11
N ALA A 59 -53.56 23.48 21.32
CA ALA A 59 -54.00 22.92 22.62
C ALA A 59 -53.95 21.38 22.84
N SER A 60 -53.67 20.85 24.05
CA SER A 60 -53.34 21.48 25.37
C SER A 60 -52.54 20.56 26.32
N ARG A 61 -51.90 21.16 27.34
CA ARG A 61 -51.40 20.53 28.60
C ARG A 61 -52.30 20.97 29.77
N PRO A 62 -52.42 20.17 30.85
CA PRO A 62 -51.87 20.55 32.18
C PRO A 62 -51.39 19.33 33.02
N ALA A 63 -50.90 19.42 34.28
CA ALA A 63 -50.01 20.36 34.98
C ALA A 63 -49.63 19.82 36.39
N GLY A 64 -48.63 20.42 37.06
CA GLY A 64 -48.24 20.22 38.48
C GLY A 64 -46.77 19.76 38.66
N SER A 65 -45.84 20.35 39.44
CA SER A 65 -45.80 21.13 40.72
C SER A 65 -45.64 20.24 41.97
N ALA A 66 -44.69 20.44 42.90
CA ALA A 66 -43.66 21.50 43.10
C ALA A 66 -42.35 20.88 43.72
N ASP A 67 -41.41 21.50 44.47
CA ASP A 67 -41.28 22.81 45.14
C ASP A 67 -39.78 23.18 45.48
N ALA A 68 -39.55 24.00 46.51
CA ALA A 68 -38.31 24.50 47.14
C ALA A 68 -37.11 23.54 47.28
N ALA A 69 -35.81 23.92 47.15
CA ALA A 69 -35.02 25.08 47.63
C ALA A 69 -34.53 24.98 49.11
N GLY A 70 -33.29 25.33 49.49
CA GLY A 70 -32.13 25.81 48.70
C GLY A 70 -30.95 26.35 49.58
N ARG A 71 -30.09 27.20 48.97
CA ARG A 71 -28.92 27.97 49.52
C ARG A 71 -27.54 27.28 49.64
N ARG A 72 -26.50 28.13 49.50
CA ARG A 72 -25.04 27.90 49.61
C ARG A 72 -24.50 28.57 50.89
N VAL A 73 -23.24 28.29 51.29
CA VAL A 73 -22.16 29.28 51.58
C VAL A 73 -20.89 28.58 52.13
N SER A 74 -19.72 29.11 51.78
CA SER A 74 -18.35 28.74 52.26
C SER A 74 -17.66 30.02 52.84
N PRO A 75 -16.38 30.08 53.29
CA PRO A 75 -15.27 29.11 53.29
C PRO A 75 -14.40 29.15 54.60
N SER A 76 -13.09 28.84 54.49
CA SER A 76 -11.97 29.22 55.41
C SER A 76 -11.68 28.31 56.62
N ALA A 77 -10.44 28.13 57.16
CA ALA A 77 -9.08 28.05 56.58
C ALA A 77 -8.05 27.57 57.67
N ALA A 78 -6.84 27.18 57.23
CA ALA A 78 -5.53 27.22 57.94
C ALA A 78 -5.17 26.24 59.10
N ALA A 79 -4.22 25.33 58.77
CA ALA A 79 -2.88 25.17 59.36
C ALA A 79 -2.59 24.47 60.72
N GLN A 80 -1.72 23.42 60.65
CA GLN A 80 -0.62 23.02 61.58
C GLN A 80 -1.01 22.56 63.03
N SER A 81 -0.36 21.61 63.72
CA SER A 81 0.70 20.58 63.51
C SER A 81 0.63 19.56 64.70
N GLY A 82 1.43 18.50 64.93
CA GLY A 82 2.56 17.84 64.25
C GLY A 82 3.37 16.95 65.24
N ALA A 83 3.95 15.81 64.78
CA ALA A 83 4.77 14.81 65.55
C ALA A 83 4.04 14.06 66.72
N SER A 84 4.42 12.86 67.19
CA SER A 84 5.22 11.74 66.63
C SER A 84 4.92 10.40 67.36
N SER A 85 5.27 9.25 66.76
CA SER A 85 5.15 7.84 67.22
C SER A 85 5.83 7.52 68.60
N PRO A 86 5.61 6.34 69.28
CA PRO A 86 5.28 5.02 68.69
C PRO A 86 4.39 3.99 69.46
N ASN A 87 4.01 2.94 68.71
CA ASN A 87 3.74 1.53 69.08
C ASN A 87 3.03 1.12 70.38
N ALA A 88 1.81 0.58 70.20
CA ALA A 88 1.41 -0.71 70.77
C ALA A 88 0.42 -1.42 69.81
N SER A 89 0.60 -2.71 69.53
CA SER A 89 -0.25 -3.44 68.59
C SER A 89 -1.54 -3.95 69.24
N SER A 90 -2.67 -3.76 68.56
CA SER A 90 -3.90 -4.54 68.79
C SER A 90 -4.39 -5.07 67.43
N ALA A 91 -4.95 -6.28 67.42
CA ALA A 91 -5.10 -7.05 66.19
C ALA A 91 -6.16 -6.44 65.25
N THR A 92 -5.72 -5.99 64.07
CA THR A 92 -6.61 -5.51 63.01
C THR A 92 -7.51 -6.65 62.51
N ARG A 93 -8.80 -6.37 62.31
CA ARG A 93 -9.68 -7.20 61.48
C ARG A 93 -9.05 -7.39 60.09
N PRO A 94 -9.33 -8.50 59.37
CA PRO A 94 -8.86 -8.66 57.99
C PRO A 94 -9.31 -7.45 57.17
N ALA A 95 -8.36 -6.83 56.48
CA ALA A 95 -8.64 -5.68 55.63
C ALA A 95 -9.58 -6.10 54.49
N ALA A 96 -10.49 -5.20 54.09
CA ALA A 96 -11.21 -5.36 52.84
C ALA A 96 -10.16 -5.43 51.71
N GLY A 97 -10.26 -6.47 50.87
CA GLY A 97 -9.27 -6.72 49.83
C GLY A 97 -9.12 -5.51 48.89
N SER A 98 -7.88 -5.12 48.61
CA SER A 98 -7.58 -4.17 47.55
C SER A 98 -8.14 -4.70 46.22
N ALA A 99 -8.78 -3.82 45.44
CA ALA A 99 -9.27 -4.18 44.11
C ALA A 99 -8.13 -4.77 43.24
N PRO A 100 -8.42 -5.79 42.40
CA PRO A 100 -7.40 -6.52 41.66
C PRO A 100 -6.59 -5.61 40.72
N SER A 101 -5.29 -5.90 40.57
CA SER A 101 -4.46 -5.17 39.60
C SER A 101 -4.80 -5.57 38.17
N ALA A 102 -4.36 -4.77 37.19
CA ALA A 102 -4.53 -5.09 35.78
C ALA A 102 -4.01 -6.49 35.42
N HIS A 103 -2.83 -6.85 35.95
CA HIS A 103 -2.22 -8.15 35.74
C HIS A 103 -3.01 -9.29 36.38
N ASP A 104 -3.69 -9.07 37.51
CA ASP A 104 -4.51 -10.10 38.15
C ASP A 104 -5.80 -10.36 37.36
N VAL A 105 -6.43 -9.29 36.84
CA VAL A 105 -7.61 -9.39 35.97
C VAL A 105 -7.26 -10.15 34.68
N LEU A 106 -6.15 -9.80 34.02
CA LEU A 106 -5.70 -10.49 32.80
C LEU A 106 -5.35 -11.96 33.05
N LYS A 107 -4.62 -12.26 34.13
CA LYS A 107 -4.33 -13.65 34.54
C LYS A 107 -5.60 -14.44 34.82
N ARG A 108 -6.59 -13.84 35.48
CA ARG A 108 -7.85 -14.50 35.78
C ARG A 108 -8.67 -14.78 34.52
N MET A 109 -8.75 -13.82 33.59
CA MET A 109 -9.37 -14.00 32.28
C MET A 109 -8.72 -15.15 31.50
N ALA A 110 -7.40 -15.11 31.29
CA ALA A 110 -6.68 -16.14 30.53
C ALA A 110 -6.84 -17.55 31.13
N GLN A 111 -6.77 -17.68 32.47
CA GLN A 111 -7.03 -18.95 33.16
C GLN A 111 -8.44 -19.50 32.90
N LEU A 112 -9.46 -18.63 32.88
CA LEU A 112 -10.85 -19.05 32.68
C LEU A 112 -11.12 -19.48 31.24
N TYR A 113 -10.55 -18.81 30.24
CA TYR A 113 -10.67 -19.23 28.83
C TYR A 113 -9.89 -20.52 28.54
N LYS A 114 -8.64 -20.67 29.01
CA LYS A 114 -7.87 -21.93 28.85
C LYS A 114 -8.53 -23.11 29.58
N ALA A 115 -9.24 -22.86 30.70
CA ALA A 115 -10.03 -23.86 31.42
C ALA A 115 -11.49 -24.04 30.93
N ALA A 116 -11.95 -23.25 29.95
CA ALA A 116 -13.33 -23.31 29.46
C ALA A 116 -13.61 -24.65 28.74
N ALA A 117 -14.69 -25.33 29.09
CA ALA A 117 -15.21 -26.48 28.35
C ALA A 117 -16.00 -26.04 27.11
N SER A 118 -16.68 -24.88 27.19
CA SER A 118 -17.34 -24.22 26.07
C SER A 118 -17.18 -22.69 26.13
N TYR A 119 -17.26 -22.03 24.99
CA TYR A 119 -17.36 -20.58 24.86
C TYR A 119 -18.28 -20.20 23.70
N GLY A 120 -19.05 -19.13 23.83
CA GLY A 120 -19.86 -18.59 22.73
C GLY A 120 -20.05 -17.08 22.87
N ASP A 121 -20.01 -16.36 21.75
CA ASP A 121 -20.37 -14.95 21.65
C ASP A 121 -21.21 -14.66 20.38
N HIS A 122 -21.73 -13.44 20.28
CA HIS A 122 -22.22 -12.83 19.05
C HIS A 122 -21.36 -11.60 18.73
N GLY A 123 -20.06 -11.84 18.54
CA GLY A 123 -19.07 -10.80 18.29
C GLY A 123 -19.31 -10.03 16.99
N ARG A 124 -19.15 -8.70 17.05
CA ARG A 124 -19.17 -7.80 15.88
C ARG A 124 -18.05 -6.78 15.98
N ILE A 125 -17.31 -6.60 14.88
CA ILE A 125 -16.33 -5.52 14.77
C ILE A 125 -16.95 -4.33 14.02
N THR A 126 -16.76 -3.14 14.57
CA THR A 126 -17.17 -1.86 13.96
C THR A 126 -15.91 -1.05 13.66
N ILE A 127 -15.83 -0.53 12.44
CA ILE A 127 -14.78 0.36 11.95
C ILE A 127 -15.44 1.71 11.67
N GLN A 128 -15.03 2.75 12.40
CA GLN A 128 -15.57 4.11 12.24
C GLN A 128 -14.46 5.13 12.02
N GLY A 129 -14.77 6.21 11.31
CA GLY A 129 -13.86 7.34 11.10
C GLY A 129 -14.33 8.21 9.94
N GLN A 130 -13.44 9.05 9.45
CA GLN A 130 -13.67 9.84 8.23
C GLN A 130 -12.53 9.61 7.25
N ILE A 131 -12.83 9.53 5.95
CA ILE A 131 -11.85 9.43 4.86
C ILE A 131 -12.23 10.45 3.78
N ASP A 132 -11.32 11.37 3.47
CA ASP A 132 -11.51 12.45 2.49
C ASP A 132 -12.83 13.22 2.71
N GLY A 133 -13.14 13.49 3.99
CA GLY A 133 -14.37 14.15 4.44
C GLY A 133 -15.64 13.28 4.44
N ARG A 134 -15.58 12.04 3.92
CA ARG A 134 -16.70 11.09 3.93
C ARG A 134 -16.69 10.29 5.23
N GLN A 135 -17.85 10.05 5.83
CA GLN A 135 -17.97 9.17 7.00
C GLN A 135 -17.74 7.71 6.58
N LEU A 136 -16.81 7.04 7.26
CA LEU A 136 -16.67 5.59 7.24
C LEU A 136 -17.39 5.03 8.47
N ASN A 137 -18.34 4.12 8.25
CA ASN A 137 -18.96 3.34 9.31
C ASN A 137 -19.28 1.95 8.73
N GLN A 138 -18.41 0.98 8.99
CA GLN A 138 -18.53 -0.39 8.50
C GLN A 138 -18.63 -1.36 9.68
N GLN A 139 -19.37 -2.44 9.48
CA GLN A 139 -19.48 -3.53 10.45
C GLN A 139 -19.24 -4.87 9.76
N ALA A 140 -18.57 -5.78 10.45
CA ALA A 140 -18.40 -7.17 10.05
C ALA A 140 -18.60 -8.10 11.25
N ASP A 141 -19.02 -9.32 10.99
CA ASP A 141 -19.13 -10.34 12.03
C ASP A 141 -17.75 -10.75 12.55
N TYR A 142 -17.72 -11.05 13.84
CA TYR A 142 -16.50 -11.35 14.61
C TYR A 142 -16.79 -12.45 15.66
N LEU A 143 -17.60 -13.42 15.25
CA LEU A 143 -18.28 -14.40 16.08
C LEU A 143 -17.39 -15.61 16.36
N VAL A 144 -17.39 -16.07 17.61
CA VAL A 144 -16.75 -17.32 18.04
C VAL A 144 -17.69 -18.18 18.88
N ALA A 145 -17.87 -19.44 18.48
CA ALA A 145 -18.42 -20.51 19.30
C ALA A 145 -17.42 -21.67 19.37
N PHE A 146 -17.27 -22.32 20.52
CA PHE A 146 -16.21 -23.29 20.78
C PHE A 146 -16.62 -24.31 21.83
N GLN A 147 -16.25 -25.58 21.65
CA GLN A 147 -16.44 -26.63 22.64
C GLN A 147 -15.26 -27.61 22.59
N ARG A 148 -14.66 -27.90 23.76
CA ARG A 148 -13.51 -28.81 23.85
C ARG A 148 -13.93 -30.27 23.57
N PRO A 149 -13.02 -31.08 22.98
CA PRO A 149 -11.65 -30.71 22.59
C PRO A 149 -11.57 -29.97 21.25
N ASN A 150 -12.51 -30.23 20.33
CA ASN A 150 -12.27 -29.98 18.90
C ASN A 150 -13.42 -29.37 18.08
N LYS A 151 -14.43 -28.75 18.70
CA LYS A 151 -15.50 -28.04 17.96
C LYS A 151 -15.28 -26.54 17.96
N LEU A 152 -15.44 -25.90 16.79
CA LEU A 152 -15.25 -24.46 16.58
C LEU A 152 -16.23 -23.94 15.54
N ARG A 153 -16.78 -22.75 15.76
CA ARG A 153 -17.18 -21.81 14.70
C ARG A 153 -16.41 -20.52 14.92
N LEU A 154 -15.73 -20.08 13.89
CA LEU A 154 -15.04 -18.79 13.79
C LEU A 154 -15.57 -18.10 12.54
N GLN A 155 -16.10 -16.89 12.68
CA GLN A 155 -16.56 -16.06 11.57
C GLN A 155 -16.00 -14.66 11.79
N ALA A 156 -14.95 -14.32 11.04
CA ALA A 156 -14.20 -13.07 11.20
C ALA A 156 -13.92 -12.45 9.84
N TYR A 157 -14.45 -11.23 9.63
CA TYR A 157 -14.28 -10.44 8.41
C TYR A 157 -14.80 -11.14 7.14
N GLN A 158 -13.91 -11.80 6.38
CA GLN A 158 -14.25 -12.55 5.16
C GLN A 158 -14.06 -14.06 5.34
N GLY A 159 -13.36 -14.51 6.38
CA GLY A 159 -13.07 -15.91 6.63
C GLY A 159 -14.06 -16.55 7.60
N ILE A 160 -14.50 -17.76 7.27
CA ILE A 160 -15.31 -18.63 8.14
C ILE A 160 -14.57 -19.96 8.29
N VAL A 161 -14.42 -20.43 9.53
CA VAL A 161 -13.92 -21.78 9.86
C VAL A 161 -14.93 -22.47 10.76
N VAL A 162 -15.33 -23.69 10.42
CA VAL A 162 -16.26 -24.51 11.20
C VAL A 162 -15.69 -25.90 11.36
N CYS A 163 -15.50 -26.35 12.60
CA CYS A 163 -15.15 -27.72 12.93
C CYS A 163 -16.28 -28.34 13.75
N ASP A 164 -16.90 -29.39 13.20
CA ASP A 164 -17.99 -30.14 13.84
C ASP A 164 -17.48 -31.22 14.81
N GLY A 165 -16.19 -31.52 14.79
CA GLY A 165 -15.51 -32.54 15.59
C GLY A 165 -15.07 -33.78 14.80
N GLU A 166 -15.56 -33.94 13.57
CA GLU A 166 -15.15 -34.98 12.60
C GLU A 166 -14.52 -34.38 11.33
N ALA A 167 -14.98 -33.19 10.92
CA ALA A 167 -14.47 -32.43 9.79
C ALA A 167 -14.22 -30.96 10.17
N LEU A 168 -13.17 -30.37 9.60
CA LEU A 168 -12.88 -28.93 9.65
C LEU A 168 -13.08 -28.35 8.25
N TRP A 169 -13.99 -27.38 8.16
CA TRP A 169 -14.38 -26.67 6.96
C TRP A 169 -13.88 -25.23 7.03
N ALA A 170 -13.43 -24.69 5.90
CA ALA A 170 -13.13 -23.28 5.77
C ALA A 170 -13.71 -22.70 4.48
N PHE A 171 -14.14 -21.44 4.57
CA PHE A 171 -14.75 -20.67 3.50
C PHE A 171 -14.21 -19.23 3.53
N VAL A 172 -14.03 -18.62 2.36
CA VAL A 172 -13.58 -17.23 2.21
C VAL A 172 -14.57 -16.50 1.29
N ALA A 173 -15.20 -15.44 1.80
CA ALA A 173 -16.30 -14.75 1.13
C ALA A 173 -15.91 -14.07 -0.20
N SER A 174 -14.64 -13.68 -0.36
CA SER A 174 -14.06 -13.18 -1.62
C SER A 174 -13.67 -14.29 -2.61
N LEU A 175 -13.77 -15.56 -2.19
CA LEU A 175 -13.54 -16.76 -3.00
C LEU A 175 -14.78 -17.69 -2.96
N PRO A 176 -16.00 -17.18 -3.22
CA PRO A 176 -17.27 -17.79 -2.79
C PRO A 176 -17.56 -19.17 -3.41
N ASN A 177 -16.85 -19.54 -4.47
CA ASN A 177 -17.02 -20.81 -5.17
C ASN A 177 -16.03 -21.89 -4.66
N GLN A 178 -15.41 -21.72 -3.49
CA GLN A 178 -14.41 -22.62 -2.90
C GLN A 178 -14.71 -22.87 -1.42
N VAL A 179 -14.54 -24.12 -0.98
CA VAL A 179 -14.49 -24.51 0.44
C VAL A 179 -13.32 -25.46 0.63
N VAL A 180 -12.44 -25.21 1.60
CA VAL A 180 -11.42 -26.19 1.99
C VAL A 180 -12.00 -27.12 3.05
N ARG A 181 -11.86 -28.44 2.86
CA ARG A 181 -12.15 -29.45 3.88
C ARG A 181 -10.86 -30.12 4.35
N ARG A 182 -10.67 -30.18 5.67
CA ARG A 182 -9.71 -31.03 6.36
C ARG A 182 -10.48 -31.97 7.29
N ASP A 183 -9.85 -33.05 7.75
CA ASP A 183 -10.43 -33.85 8.84
C ASP A 183 -10.33 -33.09 10.16
N GLY A 184 -11.28 -33.30 11.07
CA GLY A 184 -11.32 -32.62 12.35
C GLY A 184 -10.11 -33.01 13.21
N PRO A 185 -9.34 -32.05 13.75
CA PRO A 185 -8.18 -32.38 14.58
C PRO A 185 -8.65 -32.98 15.92
N ALA A 186 -7.76 -33.69 16.62
CA ALA A 186 -8.06 -34.26 17.94
C ALA A 186 -8.37 -33.18 18.99
N GLU A 187 -7.77 -31.99 18.84
CA GLU A 187 -8.07 -30.76 19.55
C GLU A 187 -7.86 -29.56 18.61
N ILE A 188 -8.63 -28.49 18.78
CA ILE A 188 -8.36 -27.25 18.04
C ILE A 188 -7.20 -26.52 18.71
N THR A 189 -6.11 -26.36 17.95
CA THR A 189 -4.92 -25.56 18.30
C THR A 189 -4.77 -24.41 17.32
N LEU A 190 -3.92 -23.42 17.64
CA LEU A 190 -3.63 -22.34 16.69
C LEU A 190 -3.01 -22.88 15.38
N ARG A 191 -2.10 -23.85 15.48
CA ARG A 191 -1.52 -24.57 14.32
C ARG A 191 -2.59 -25.28 13.47
N SER A 192 -3.67 -25.78 14.07
CA SER A 192 -4.79 -26.39 13.32
C SER A 192 -5.65 -25.39 12.51
N LEU A 193 -5.45 -24.09 12.71
CA LEU A 193 -6.12 -23.01 11.95
C LEU A 193 -5.18 -22.34 10.92
N LEU A 194 -3.88 -22.65 10.96
CA LEU A 194 -2.84 -22.10 10.09
C LEU A 194 -2.48 -23.07 8.95
N PHE A 195 -3.47 -23.46 8.14
CA PHE A 195 -3.31 -24.46 7.06
C PHE A 195 -3.49 -23.92 5.63
N ASP A 196 -3.93 -22.67 5.47
CA ASP A 196 -4.11 -22.03 4.15
C ASP A 196 -3.80 -20.53 4.23
N ARG A 197 -3.03 -20.03 3.26
CA ARG A 197 -2.53 -18.63 3.25
C ARG A 197 -3.67 -17.61 3.10
N LEU A 198 -4.60 -17.86 2.18
CA LEU A 198 -5.71 -16.95 1.87
C LEU A 198 -6.78 -17.01 2.96
N LEU A 199 -6.94 -18.15 3.62
CA LEU A 199 -7.77 -18.23 4.83
C LEU A 199 -7.23 -17.35 5.96
N VAL A 200 -5.92 -17.40 6.23
CA VAL A 200 -5.29 -16.58 7.28
C VAL A 200 -5.39 -15.08 6.95
N GLU A 201 -5.25 -14.71 5.69
CA GLU A 201 -5.52 -13.34 5.20
C GLU A 201 -7.00 -12.92 5.35
N ALA A 202 -7.94 -13.86 5.21
CA ALA A 202 -9.38 -13.58 5.32
C ALA A 202 -9.89 -13.45 6.77
N ILE A 203 -9.33 -14.21 7.73
CA ILE A 203 -9.72 -14.15 9.15
C ILE A 203 -8.97 -13.07 9.97
N ALA A 204 -7.90 -12.49 9.43
CA ALA A 204 -7.06 -11.53 10.12
C ALA A 204 -6.77 -10.30 9.26
N GLN A 205 -7.24 -9.12 9.67
CA GLN A 205 -7.08 -7.89 8.89
C GLN A 205 -5.80 -7.13 9.28
N PRO A 206 -5.16 -6.36 8.36
CA PRO A 206 -3.85 -5.73 8.62
C PRO A 206 -3.79 -4.89 9.91
N TRP A 207 -4.87 -4.15 10.20
CA TRP A 207 -5.06 -3.33 11.41
C TRP A 207 -5.08 -4.12 12.73
N THR A 208 -5.48 -5.38 12.68
CA THR A 208 -5.57 -6.25 13.86
C THR A 208 -4.41 -7.24 13.95
N GLN A 209 -3.77 -7.61 12.84
CA GLN A 209 -2.56 -8.45 12.79
C GLN A 209 -1.38 -7.90 13.63
N VAL A 210 -1.27 -6.57 13.77
CA VAL A 210 -0.27 -5.92 14.65
C VAL A 210 -0.53 -6.14 16.15
N TYR A 211 -1.74 -6.62 16.51
CA TYR A 211 -2.17 -6.90 17.88
C TYR A 211 -2.39 -8.41 18.12
N SER A 212 -2.97 -9.13 17.15
CA SER A 212 -3.01 -10.60 17.13
C SER A 212 -3.31 -11.15 15.72
N LEU A 213 -2.77 -12.32 15.40
CA LEU A 213 -3.00 -13.04 14.14
C LEU A 213 -4.45 -13.57 13.94
N MET A 214 -5.33 -13.48 14.94
CA MET A 214 -6.73 -13.94 14.86
C MET A 214 -7.58 -13.31 15.98
N PRO A 215 -8.90 -13.55 16.07
CA PRO A 215 -9.71 -13.04 17.17
C PRO A 215 -9.22 -13.47 18.55
N LEU A 216 -9.18 -12.51 19.49
CA LEU A 216 -8.63 -12.71 20.83
C LEU A 216 -9.35 -13.81 21.61
N GLN A 217 -10.62 -14.06 21.33
CA GLN A 217 -11.36 -15.17 21.94
C GLN A 217 -10.71 -16.51 21.57
N VAL A 218 -10.37 -16.72 20.30
CA VAL A 218 -9.70 -17.96 19.84
C VAL A 218 -8.32 -18.06 20.48
N LEU A 219 -7.53 -16.98 20.47
CA LEU A 219 -6.23 -16.91 21.15
C LEU A 219 -6.35 -17.33 22.63
N LEU A 220 -7.27 -16.71 23.38
CA LEU A 220 -7.48 -17.00 24.81
C LEU A 220 -7.93 -18.45 25.07
N LEU A 221 -8.63 -19.08 24.14
CA LEU A 221 -9.09 -20.47 24.25
C LEU A 221 -8.00 -21.49 23.95
N VAL A 222 -7.15 -21.27 22.94
CA VAL A 222 -6.28 -22.33 22.39
C VAL A 222 -4.79 -22.02 22.32
N ALA A 223 -4.33 -20.79 22.59
CA ALA A 223 -2.90 -20.50 22.85
C ALA A 223 -2.41 -21.18 24.13
N ASP A 224 -1.12 -21.48 24.25
CA ASP A 224 -0.54 -21.99 25.50
C ASP A 224 -0.20 -20.87 26.50
N ASP A 225 0.49 -19.81 26.07
CA ASP A 225 0.48 -18.51 26.76
C ASP A 225 -0.19 -17.39 25.92
N PRO A 226 -1.52 -17.20 26.04
CA PRO A 226 -2.20 -16.08 25.39
C PRO A 226 -1.77 -14.71 25.94
N LEU A 227 -1.27 -14.61 27.18
CA LEU A 227 -0.86 -13.33 27.76
C LEU A 227 0.49 -12.86 27.21
N LYS A 228 1.40 -13.79 26.90
CA LYS A 228 2.67 -13.50 26.23
C LYS A 228 2.49 -12.80 24.88
N THR A 229 1.44 -13.14 24.12
CA THR A 229 1.04 -12.37 22.93
C THR A 229 0.26 -11.10 23.28
N LEU A 230 -0.77 -11.18 24.14
CA LEU A 230 -1.62 -10.02 24.48
C LEU A 230 -0.82 -8.84 25.05
N LEU A 231 0.26 -9.13 25.79
CA LEU A 231 1.18 -8.16 26.37
C LEU A 231 2.43 -7.92 25.53
N HIS A 232 2.60 -8.59 24.37
CA HIS A 232 3.78 -8.39 23.52
C HIS A 232 3.88 -6.93 23.06
N GLY A 233 5.00 -6.26 23.35
CA GLY A 233 5.21 -4.86 22.99
C GLY A 233 4.43 -3.84 23.82
N ALA A 234 3.64 -4.28 24.82
CA ALA A 234 3.05 -3.38 25.80
C ALA A 234 4.15 -2.81 26.72
N ARG A 235 4.25 -1.47 26.77
CA ARG A 235 5.17 -0.72 27.64
C ARG A 235 4.56 -0.52 29.03
N GLU A 236 3.24 -0.35 29.09
CA GLU A 236 2.47 -0.12 30.31
C GLU A 236 1.17 -0.95 30.25
N VAL A 237 0.74 -1.44 31.42
CA VAL A 237 -0.42 -2.32 31.58
C VAL A 237 -1.22 -1.82 32.79
N GLU A 238 -2.22 -0.99 32.54
CA GLU A 238 -2.91 -0.23 33.58
C GLU A 238 -4.40 -0.58 33.67
N ARG A 239 -4.96 -0.49 34.88
CA ARG A 239 -6.42 -0.56 35.08
C ARG A 239 -6.93 0.88 35.20
N ILE A 240 -7.54 1.36 34.12
CA ILE A 240 -8.21 2.67 34.10
C ILE A 240 -9.60 2.56 34.76
N GLU A 241 -10.34 3.68 34.82
CA GLU A 241 -11.68 3.72 35.42
C GLU A 241 -12.62 2.67 34.80
N SER A 242 -13.15 1.78 35.65
CA SER A 242 -14.17 0.78 35.27
C SER A 242 -15.42 1.48 34.74
N ALA A 243 -16.08 0.88 33.75
CA ALA A 243 -17.33 1.38 33.21
C ALA A 243 -18.24 0.22 32.78
N ALA A 244 -19.53 0.48 32.60
CA ALA A 244 -20.51 -0.54 32.26
C ALA A 244 -20.76 -0.66 30.75
N ILE A 245 -21.00 -1.87 30.27
CA ILE A 245 -21.60 -2.17 28.97
C ILE A 245 -22.96 -2.83 29.24
N GLY A 246 -24.04 -2.11 28.94
CA GLY A 246 -25.39 -2.54 29.32
C GLY A 246 -25.53 -2.71 30.84
N ALA A 247 -25.79 -3.95 31.28
CA ALA A 247 -25.86 -4.29 32.71
C ALA A 247 -24.53 -4.80 33.31
N ALA A 248 -23.51 -5.06 32.49
CA ALA A 248 -22.23 -5.61 32.94
C ALA A 248 -21.24 -4.51 33.33
N SER A 249 -20.90 -4.40 34.61
CA SER A 249 -19.74 -3.62 35.06
C SER A 249 -18.45 -4.27 34.56
N CYS A 250 -17.53 -3.50 33.98
CA CYS A 250 -16.29 -4.02 33.41
C CYS A 250 -15.05 -3.31 33.97
N TYR A 251 -14.06 -4.08 34.39
CA TYR A 251 -12.68 -3.61 34.49
C TYR A 251 -12.20 -3.20 33.10
N ARG A 252 -11.54 -2.05 33.01
CA ARG A 252 -10.95 -1.57 31.75
C ARG A 252 -9.44 -1.60 31.85
N ILE A 253 -8.82 -2.48 31.08
CA ILE A 253 -7.37 -2.68 31.06
C ILE A 253 -6.81 -1.98 29.82
N GLN A 254 -6.05 -0.91 30.03
CA GLN A 254 -5.34 -0.18 28.98
C GLN A 254 -3.95 -0.78 28.79
N LEU A 255 -3.59 -1.09 27.54
CA LEU A 255 -2.23 -1.46 27.16
C LEU A 255 -1.64 -0.31 26.33
N THR A 256 -0.58 0.33 26.83
CA THR A 256 0.16 1.35 26.08
C THR A 256 1.23 0.67 25.23
N ARG A 257 1.19 0.84 23.91
CA ARG A 257 2.10 0.22 22.92
C ARG A 257 2.63 1.26 21.92
N PRO A 258 3.69 0.97 21.14
CA PRO A 258 4.16 1.87 20.08
C PRO A 258 3.10 2.15 18.99
N ASP A 259 2.24 1.17 18.69
CA ASP A 259 1.13 1.25 17.74
C ASP A 259 -0.10 1.99 18.29
N GLY A 260 -0.18 2.21 19.61
CA GLY A 260 -1.21 3.01 20.25
C GLY A 260 -1.66 2.49 21.61
N ARG A 261 -2.88 2.88 22.01
CA ARG A 261 -3.54 2.35 23.20
C ARG A 261 -4.60 1.34 22.79
N ALA A 262 -4.52 0.13 23.33
CA ALA A 262 -5.61 -0.84 23.27
C ALA A 262 -6.36 -0.83 24.62
N VAL A 263 -7.68 -1.07 24.61
CA VAL A 263 -8.46 -1.19 25.86
C VAL A 263 -9.32 -2.46 25.84
N LEU A 264 -9.09 -3.32 26.82
CA LEU A 264 -9.84 -4.54 27.04
C LEU A 264 -10.89 -4.30 28.13
N TRP A 265 -12.16 -4.57 27.83
CA TRP A 265 -13.26 -4.47 28.79
C TRP A 265 -13.60 -5.87 29.29
N ILE A 266 -13.34 -6.13 30.57
CA ILE A 266 -13.42 -7.44 31.19
C ILE A 266 -14.44 -7.39 32.31
N ASP A 267 -15.49 -8.20 32.20
CA ASP A 267 -16.62 -8.27 33.13
C ASP A 267 -16.17 -8.50 34.59
N GLU A 268 -16.55 -7.63 35.52
CA GLU A 268 -16.01 -7.64 36.90
C GLU A 268 -16.45 -8.86 37.73
N GLN A 269 -17.46 -9.61 37.29
CA GLN A 269 -17.99 -10.77 38.01
C GLN A 269 -17.53 -12.10 37.39
N SER A 270 -17.62 -12.18 36.05
CA SER A 270 -17.33 -13.40 35.29
C SER A 270 -15.94 -13.42 34.64
N PHE A 271 -15.24 -12.30 34.60
CA PHE A 271 -13.94 -12.12 33.92
C PHE A 271 -13.96 -12.46 32.42
N VAL A 272 -15.14 -12.42 31.80
CA VAL A 272 -15.34 -12.59 30.35
C VAL A 272 -15.00 -11.29 29.62
N LEU A 273 -14.32 -11.38 28.47
CA LEU A 273 -14.05 -10.23 27.61
C LEU A 273 -15.35 -9.77 26.94
N ARG A 274 -15.69 -8.48 27.09
CA ARG A 274 -16.92 -7.85 26.57
C ARG A 274 -16.67 -6.95 25.36
N ARG A 275 -15.51 -6.28 25.32
CA ARG A 275 -15.12 -5.36 24.24
C ARG A 275 -13.62 -5.25 24.11
N VAL A 276 -13.15 -5.05 22.88
CA VAL A 276 -11.78 -4.71 22.51
C VAL A 276 -11.79 -3.38 21.75
N GLU A 277 -11.16 -2.34 22.30
CA GLU A 277 -10.75 -1.16 21.55
C GLU A 277 -9.33 -1.42 21.00
N PHE A 278 -9.17 -1.48 19.68
CA PHE A 278 -7.88 -1.78 19.04
C PHE A 278 -7.00 -0.53 18.91
N PRO A 279 -5.66 -0.67 18.88
CA PRO A 279 -4.73 0.46 18.81
C PRO A 279 -4.71 1.08 17.41
N THR A 280 -5.52 2.12 17.19
CA THR A 280 -5.56 2.85 15.92
C THR A 280 -4.61 4.06 15.86
N ALA A 281 -3.74 4.28 16.86
CA ALA A 281 -2.96 5.51 16.94
C ALA A 281 -1.89 5.62 15.85
N ALA A 282 -1.13 4.55 15.60
CA ALA A 282 -0.18 4.50 14.48
C ALA A 282 -0.88 4.56 13.11
N LEU A 283 -2.08 3.99 13.01
CA LEU A 283 -2.90 4.04 11.79
C LEU A 283 -3.39 5.46 11.49
N ASN A 284 -3.97 6.14 12.49
CA ASN A 284 -4.30 7.56 12.39
C ASN A 284 -3.04 8.39 12.07
N LYS A 285 -1.92 8.15 12.77
CA LYS A 285 -0.64 8.85 12.51
C LYS A 285 -0.12 8.65 11.08
N SER A 286 -0.25 7.46 10.50
CA SER A 286 0.20 7.20 9.13
C SER A 286 -0.73 7.88 8.12
N LEU A 287 -2.05 7.72 8.26
CA LEU A 287 -3.05 8.23 7.30
C LEU A 287 -3.37 9.74 7.45
N ALA A 288 -2.66 10.44 8.34
CA ALA A 288 -2.90 11.84 8.72
C ALA A 288 -2.37 12.90 7.72
N GLN A 289 -2.37 12.63 6.42
CA GLN A 289 -2.22 13.68 5.38
C GLN A 289 -3.50 14.54 5.26
N GLY A 290 -4.12 14.88 6.40
CA GLY A 290 -5.46 15.45 6.52
C GLY A 290 -6.62 14.51 6.14
N ARG A 291 -6.34 13.45 5.35
CA ARG A 291 -7.29 12.54 4.70
C ARG A 291 -8.14 11.73 5.67
N ILE A 292 -7.53 11.12 6.68
CA ILE A 292 -8.23 10.20 7.60
C ILE A 292 -8.25 10.77 9.03
N ARG A 293 -9.43 10.75 9.65
CA ARG A 293 -9.69 11.32 10.99
C ARG A 293 -10.56 10.40 11.83
N ASP A 294 -10.43 10.52 13.14
CA ASP A 294 -11.25 9.85 14.15
C ASP A 294 -11.33 8.31 13.98
N PHE A 295 -10.31 7.69 13.38
CA PHE A 295 -10.38 6.28 13.00
C PHE A 295 -10.31 5.39 14.25
N SER A 296 -11.34 4.56 14.42
CA SER A 296 -11.52 3.67 15.57
C SER A 296 -11.97 2.29 15.09
N VAL A 297 -11.47 1.25 15.75
CA VAL A 297 -11.81 -0.15 15.49
C VAL A 297 -12.16 -0.79 16.83
N VAL A 298 -13.40 -1.25 16.96
CA VAL A 298 -13.94 -1.77 18.21
C VAL A 298 -14.63 -3.10 17.92
N ALA A 299 -14.22 -4.18 18.59
CA ALA A 299 -14.97 -5.43 18.62
C ALA A 299 -15.83 -5.47 19.89
N ASP A 300 -17.14 -5.58 19.72
CA ASP A 300 -18.12 -5.81 20.78
C ASP A 300 -18.47 -7.30 20.83
N LEU A 301 -18.26 -7.93 21.98
CA LEU A 301 -18.49 -9.36 22.21
C LEU A 301 -19.81 -9.56 22.97
N SER A 302 -20.91 -9.28 22.26
CA SER A 302 -22.27 -9.47 22.77
C SER A 302 -22.51 -10.92 23.19
N ASP A 303 -23.35 -11.12 24.21
CA ASP A 303 -23.75 -12.42 24.78
C ASP A 303 -22.63 -13.36 25.24
N ALA A 304 -21.36 -12.91 25.23
CA ALA A 304 -20.19 -13.72 25.52
C ALA A 304 -20.31 -14.53 26.83
N GLN A 305 -20.12 -15.84 26.76
CA GLN A 305 -20.27 -16.77 27.88
C GLN A 305 -19.19 -17.84 27.88
N ILE A 306 -18.60 -18.09 29.05
CA ILE A 306 -17.74 -19.26 29.33
C ILE A 306 -18.60 -20.33 30.01
N ASN A 307 -18.48 -21.58 29.56
CA ASN A 307 -19.24 -22.74 30.05
C ASN A 307 -20.77 -22.58 29.92
N GLY A 308 -21.23 -21.68 29.04
CA GLY A 308 -22.63 -21.51 28.68
C GLY A 308 -23.14 -22.60 27.73
N PRO A 309 -24.48 -22.71 27.57
CA PRO A 309 -25.07 -23.57 26.55
C PRO A 309 -24.72 -23.05 25.16
N ILE A 310 -24.39 -23.96 24.24
CA ILE A 310 -24.20 -23.69 22.82
C ILE A 310 -25.24 -24.51 22.06
N ASP A 311 -25.87 -23.92 21.03
CA ASP A 311 -26.75 -24.67 20.12
C ASP A 311 -25.95 -25.76 19.40
N SER A 312 -26.46 -26.99 19.37
CA SER A 312 -25.84 -28.10 18.63
C SER A 312 -25.56 -27.77 17.15
N ASN A 313 -26.36 -26.88 16.56
CA ASN A 313 -26.23 -26.42 15.17
C ASN A 313 -25.16 -25.33 14.99
N ALA A 314 -24.60 -24.75 16.06
CA ALA A 314 -23.57 -23.70 15.96
C ALA A 314 -22.30 -24.20 15.23
N PHE A 315 -22.04 -25.52 15.30
CA PHE A 315 -20.94 -26.19 14.62
C PHE A 315 -21.32 -26.82 13.28
N ALA A 316 -22.54 -26.61 12.77
CA ALA A 316 -22.94 -27.08 11.46
C ALA A 316 -22.33 -26.19 10.36
N PHE A 317 -21.60 -26.79 9.43
CA PHE A 317 -21.22 -26.14 8.18
C PHE A 317 -22.30 -26.39 7.11
N VAL A 318 -22.72 -25.34 6.42
CA VAL A 318 -23.63 -25.42 5.28
C VAL A 318 -22.84 -25.04 4.04
N MET A 319 -22.74 -25.98 3.09
CA MET A 319 -22.06 -25.75 1.82
C MET A 319 -22.80 -24.68 1.01
N PRO A 320 -22.14 -23.60 0.55
CA PRO A 320 -22.72 -22.65 -0.39
C PRO A 320 -23.06 -23.35 -1.71
N GLU A 321 -24.21 -23.03 -2.33
CA GLU A 321 -24.74 -23.74 -3.52
C GLU A 321 -23.79 -23.78 -4.72
N GLN A 322 -22.87 -22.82 -4.81
CA GLN A 322 -21.92 -22.64 -5.92
C GLN A 322 -20.47 -23.02 -5.56
N ALA A 323 -20.24 -23.54 -4.35
CA ALA A 323 -18.91 -23.93 -3.90
C ALA A 323 -18.57 -25.39 -4.20
N GLU A 324 -17.33 -25.65 -4.61
CA GLU A 324 -16.75 -27.00 -4.64
C GLU A 324 -15.73 -27.16 -3.50
N THR A 325 -15.51 -28.40 -3.06
CA THR A 325 -14.45 -28.70 -2.10
C THR A 325 -13.09 -28.69 -2.80
N VAL A 326 -12.15 -27.92 -2.29
CA VAL A 326 -10.76 -27.79 -2.80
C VAL A 326 -9.74 -28.14 -1.71
N GLU A 327 -8.52 -28.51 -2.10
CA GLU A 327 -7.44 -28.85 -1.16
C GLU A 327 -6.88 -27.60 -0.46
N ALA A 328 -6.73 -26.51 -1.21
CA ALA A 328 -6.30 -25.18 -0.78
C ALA A 328 -7.06 -24.13 -1.61
N PHE A 329 -7.17 -22.91 -1.08
CA PHE A 329 -7.76 -21.78 -1.79
C PHE A 329 -6.81 -21.28 -2.89
N LEU A 330 -7.33 -21.13 -4.10
CA LEU A 330 -6.65 -20.44 -5.20
C LEU A 330 -7.30 -19.07 -5.49
N PRO A 331 -6.52 -18.04 -5.85
CA PRO A 331 -7.03 -16.84 -6.50
C PRO A 331 -7.86 -17.19 -7.75
N PRO A 332 -8.92 -16.44 -8.10
CA PRO A 332 -9.83 -16.84 -9.17
C PRO A 332 -9.16 -17.04 -10.53
N ASN A 333 -8.13 -16.24 -10.84
CA ASN A 333 -7.30 -16.38 -12.04
C ASN A 333 -6.47 -17.68 -12.02
N LEU A 334 -5.80 -18.01 -10.91
CA LEU A 334 -5.02 -19.25 -10.81
C LEU A 334 -5.92 -20.50 -10.82
N ARG A 335 -7.17 -20.40 -10.38
CA ARG A 335 -8.12 -21.52 -10.40
C ARG A 335 -8.57 -21.93 -11.81
N LEU A 336 -8.46 -21.06 -12.82
CA LEU A 336 -8.73 -21.42 -14.21
C LEU A 336 -7.61 -22.26 -14.83
N LEU A 337 -6.39 -22.17 -14.32
CA LEU A 337 -5.24 -22.89 -14.84
C LEU A 337 -5.44 -24.42 -14.83
N GLY A 338 -5.13 -25.07 -15.95
CA GLY A 338 -5.34 -26.50 -16.16
C GLY A 338 -6.80 -26.93 -16.31
N ARG A 339 -7.77 -26.00 -16.24
CA ARG A 339 -9.20 -26.27 -16.46
C ARG A 339 -9.64 -25.83 -17.86
N PRO A 340 -10.69 -26.44 -18.45
CA PRO A 340 -11.34 -25.90 -19.65
C PRO A 340 -11.67 -24.41 -19.50
N ALA A 341 -11.49 -23.66 -20.58
CA ALA A 341 -11.85 -22.25 -20.62
C ALA A 341 -13.34 -22.03 -20.24
N PRO A 342 -13.69 -20.94 -19.55
CA PRO A 342 -15.08 -20.56 -19.34
C PRO A 342 -15.78 -20.34 -20.69
N GLU A 343 -17.09 -20.59 -20.73
CA GLU A 343 -17.89 -20.34 -21.94
C GLU A 343 -17.83 -18.86 -22.35
N PHE A 344 -17.43 -18.62 -23.60
CA PHE A 344 -17.40 -17.30 -24.22
C PHE A 344 -17.97 -17.35 -25.63
N VAL A 345 -18.52 -16.21 -26.06
CA VAL A 345 -18.93 -15.97 -27.44
C VAL A 345 -18.40 -14.60 -27.85
N PHE A 346 -17.38 -14.59 -28.71
CA PHE A 346 -17.00 -13.41 -29.45
C PHE A 346 -17.72 -13.36 -30.79
N VAL A 347 -17.73 -12.19 -31.42
CA VAL A 347 -18.11 -12.03 -32.83
C VAL A 347 -16.93 -11.42 -33.57
N ASP A 348 -16.57 -11.96 -34.72
CA ASP A 348 -15.55 -11.37 -35.61
C ASP A 348 -16.15 -10.22 -36.46
N LEU A 349 -15.32 -9.54 -37.25
CA LEU A 349 -15.78 -8.39 -38.04
C LEU A 349 -16.49 -8.79 -39.34
N GLU A 350 -16.65 -10.08 -39.57
CA GLU A 350 -17.39 -10.71 -40.66
C GLU A 350 -18.75 -11.25 -40.18
N GLY A 351 -19.01 -11.23 -38.86
CA GLY A 351 -20.26 -11.62 -38.22
C GLY A 351 -20.31 -13.08 -37.74
N ASN A 352 -19.21 -13.82 -37.81
CA ASN A 352 -19.15 -15.20 -37.31
C ASN A 352 -18.97 -15.22 -35.80
N GLN A 353 -19.56 -16.22 -35.14
CA GLN A 353 -19.36 -16.45 -33.70
C GLN A 353 -18.11 -17.29 -33.46
N ILE A 354 -17.27 -16.85 -32.53
CA ILE A 354 -16.10 -17.58 -32.06
C ILE A 354 -16.34 -18.01 -30.60
N THR A 355 -16.23 -19.30 -30.35
CA THR A 355 -16.48 -19.97 -29.06
C THR A 355 -15.38 -21.02 -28.79
N PRO A 356 -15.26 -21.58 -27.57
CA PRO A 356 -14.31 -22.68 -27.30
C PRO A 356 -14.39 -23.82 -28.32
N ALA A 357 -15.60 -24.21 -28.74
CA ALA A 357 -15.83 -25.25 -29.75
C ALA A 357 -15.27 -24.91 -31.15
N THR A 358 -15.15 -23.63 -31.51
CA THR A 358 -14.55 -23.20 -32.79
C THR A 358 -13.01 -23.16 -32.76
N LEU A 359 -12.41 -23.19 -31.55
CA LEU A 359 -10.96 -23.19 -31.35
C LEU A 359 -10.40 -24.59 -31.02
N ALA A 360 -11.28 -25.57 -30.77
CA ALA A 360 -10.91 -26.94 -30.43
C ALA A 360 -9.91 -27.56 -31.43
N GLY A 361 -8.87 -28.20 -30.90
CA GLY A 361 -7.75 -28.75 -31.68
C GLY A 361 -6.64 -27.74 -32.02
N LYS A 362 -6.76 -26.48 -31.60
CA LYS A 362 -5.72 -25.45 -31.77
C LYS A 362 -5.29 -24.84 -30.45
N VAL A 363 -3.99 -24.55 -30.33
CA VAL A 363 -3.47 -23.65 -29.28
C VAL A 363 -4.04 -22.26 -29.56
N ALA A 364 -4.69 -21.62 -28.58
CA ALA A 364 -5.32 -20.32 -28.77
C ALA A 364 -4.62 -19.21 -27.97
N VAL A 365 -4.49 -18.04 -28.57
CA VAL A 365 -4.05 -16.80 -27.93
C VAL A 365 -5.20 -15.80 -28.01
N LEU A 366 -5.77 -15.45 -26.84
CA LEU A 366 -6.81 -14.43 -26.72
C LEU A 366 -6.16 -13.17 -26.13
N ASP A 367 -5.92 -12.14 -26.93
CA ASP A 367 -5.33 -10.89 -26.46
C ASP A 367 -6.40 -9.81 -26.32
N PHE A 368 -6.71 -9.46 -25.07
CA PHE A 368 -7.75 -8.49 -24.72
C PHE A 368 -7.19 -7.08 -24.82
N TRP A 369 -7.72 -6.28 -25.76
CA TRP A 369 -7.21 -4.96 -26.14
C TRP A 369 -8.33 -3.92 -26.30
N ALA A 370 -7.97 -2.65 -26.45
CA ALA A 370 -8.91 -1.60 -26.84
C ALA A 370 -8.27 -0.51 -27.70
N THR A 371 -9.05 0.15 -28.58
CA THR A 371 -8.58 1.21 -29.49
C THR A 371 -7.90 2.39 -28.79
N TRP A 372 -8.31 2.69 -27.55
CA TRP A 372 -7.79 3.75 -26.70
C TRP A 372 -6.65 3.30 -25.76
N CYS A 373 -6.31 2.01 -25.73
CA CYS A 373 -5.25 1.46 -24.89
C CYS A 373 -3.88 1.62 -25.57
N GLY A 374 -2.92 2.24 -24.87
CA GLY A 374 -1.57 2.50 -25.39
C GLY A 374 -0.71 1.22 -25.45
N PRO A 375 -0.43 0.59 -24.30
CA PRO A 375 0.35 -0.65 -24.27
C PRO A 375 -0.25 -1.79 -25.11
N CYS A 376 -1.57 -1.77 -25.39
CA CYS A 376 -2.19 -2.69 -26.34
C CYS A 376 -1.84 -2.38 -27.81
N ARG A 377 -1.75 -1.10 -28.18
CA ARG A 377 -1.28 -0.68 -29.52
C ARG A 377 0.22 -0.97 -29.69
N ASP A 378 0.96 -1.05 -28.59
CA ASP A 378 2.36 -1.50 -28.57
C ASP A 378 2.48 -3.05 -28.63
N SER A 379 1.58 -3.79 -27.97
CA SER A 379 1.60 -5.27 -27.94
C SER A 379 1.14 -5.92 -29.24
N LEU A 380 0.12 -5.38 -29.90
CA LEU A 380 -0.50 -6.00 -31.08
C LEU A 380 0.48 -6.21 -32.26
N PRO A 381 1.36 -5.26 -32.64
CA PRO A 381 2.41 -5.48 -33.64
C PRO A 381 3.40 -6.59 -33.27
N VAL A 382 3.67 -6.79 -31.97
CA VAL A 382 4.60 -7.80 -31.48
C VAL A 382 3.94 -9.19 -31.45
N LEU A 383 2.69 -9.29 -31.02
CA LEU A 383 1.87 -10.49 -31.13
C LEU A 383 1.70 -10.91 -32.60
N ASP A 384 1.47 -9.95 -33.49
CA ASP A 384 1.37 -10.14 -34.93
C ASP A 384 2.70 -10.59 -35.56
N GLN A 385 3.83 -10.04 -35.13
CA GLN A 385 5.15 -10.52 -35.53
C GLN A 385 5.37 -11.98 -35.11
N VAL A 386 5.10 -12.33 -33.85
CA VAL A 386 5.20 -13.72 -33.35
C VAL A 386 4.31 -14.63 -34.18
N TYR A 387 3.04 -14.28 -34.36
CA TYR A 387 2.10 -15.07 -35.17
C TYR A 387 2.58 -15.24 -36.62
N ARG A 388 3.08 -14.17 -37.26
CA ARG A 388 3.63 -14.23 -38.62
C ARG A 388 4.89 -15.10 -38.73
N GLN A 389 5.66 -15.27 -37.65
CA GLN A 389 6.85 -16.12 -37.61
C GLN A 389 6.58 -17.60 -37.28
N LEU A 390 5.36 -17.97 -36.87
CA LEU A 390 5.00 -19.38 -36.64
C LEU A 390 4.89 -20.17 -37.95
N ASP A 391 5.57 -21.32 -38.02
CA ASP A 391 5.41 -22.29 -39.10
C ASP A 391 4.08 -23.09 -39.00
N SER A 392 3.51 -23.21 -37.79
CA SER A 392 2.32 -24.03 -37.48
C SER A 392 1.01 -23.21 -37.35
N LYS A 393 0.75 -22.26 -38.25
CA LYS A 393 -0.46 -21.41 -38.24
C LYS A 393 -1.77 -22.17 -38.42
N ASP A 394 -1.72 -23.39 -38.92
CA ASP A 394 -2.84 -24.32 -38.95
C ASP A 394 -3.26 -24.78 -37.55
N ARG A 395 -2.28 -25.01 -36.66
CA ARG A 395 -2.45 -25.50 -35.27
C ARG A 395 -2.57 -24.40 -34.21
N VAL A 396 -2.47 -23.12 -34.60
CA VAL A 396 -2.62 -21.97 -33.69
C VAL A 396 -3.79 -21.08 -34.14
N ALA A 397 -4.51 -20.51 -33.18
CA ALA A 397 -5.45 -19.42 -33.40
C ALA A 397 -5.02 -18.21 -32.56
N VAL A 398 -4.84 -17.05 -33.19
CA VAL A 398 -4.59 -15.79 -32.47
C VAL A 398 -5.76 -14.86 -32.72
N LEU A 399 -6.34 -14.31 -31.65
CA LEU A 399 -7.50 -13.43 -31.67
C LEU A 399 -7.21 -12.18 -30.85
N ALA A 400 -7.26 -11.02 -31.51
CA ALA A 400 -7.22 -9.74 -30.83
C ALA A 400 -8.65 -9.36 -30.42
N VAL A 401 -8.98 -9.62 -29.15
CA VAL A 401 -10.31 -9.42 -28.55
C VAL A 401 -10.49 -7.96 -28.10
N SER A 402 -11.20 -7.17 -28.90
CA SER A 402 -11.57 -5.79 -28.59
C SER A 402 -12.58 -5.77 -27.43
N VAL A 403 -12.19 -5.16 -26.30
CA VAL A 403 -13.06 -4.84 -25.15
C VAL A 403 -13.59 -3.40 -25.18
N ASP A 404 -13.41 -2.68 -26.29
CA ASP A 404 -14.10 -1.40 -26.58
C ASP A 404 -15.63 -1.57 -26.52
N ASP A 405 -16.33 -0.53 -26.06
CA ASP A 405 -17.79 -0.54 -26.01
C ASP A 405 -18.43 -0.55 -27.42
N ALA A 406 -19.73 -0.82 -27.45
CA ALA A 406 -20.49 -0.99 -28.69
C ALA A 406 -20.62 0.26 -29.57
N SER A 407 -20.16 1.45 -29.13
CA SER A 407 -20.12 2.65 -29.96
C SER A 407 -18.92 2.69 -30.93
N VAL A 408 -17.86 1.90 -30.66
CA VAL A 408 -16.75 1.73 -31.60
C VAL A 408 -17.19 0.83 -32.76
N SER A 409 -17.04 1.29 -34.00
CA SER A 409 -17.43 0.55 -35.19
C SER A 409 -16.35 -0.42 -35.68
N ASP A 410 -16.75 -1.42 -36.47
CA ASP A 410 -15.82 -2.38 -37.05
C ASP A 410 -14.83 -1.71 -38.02
N ASP A 411 -15.26 -0.63 -38.70
CA ASP A 411 -14.38 0.22 -39.50
C ASP A 411 -13.29 0.90 -38.67
N GLN A 412 -13.59 1.33 -37.43
CA GLN A 412 -12.59 1.92 -36.53
C GLN A 412 -11.58 0.87 -36.02
N LEU A 413 -12.03 -0.38 -35.81
CA LEU A 413 -11.16 -1.50 -35.47
C LEU A 413 -10.23 -1.85 -36.64
N ARG A 414 -10.78 -2.01 -37.86
CA ARG A 414 -9.98 -2.26 -39.08
C ARG A 414 -9.02 -1.12 -39.40
N GLN A 415 -9.44 0.13 -39.23
CA GLN A 415 -8.59 1.30 -39.42
C GLN A 415 -7.47 1.36 -38.38
N THR A 416 -7.74 1.01 -37.11
CA THR A 416 -6.69 0.90 -36.07
C THR A 416 -5.66 -0.17 -36.44
N PHE A 417 -6.07 -1.34 -36.94
CA PHE A 417 -5.13 -2.40 -37.33
C PHE A 417 -4.28 -2.01 -38.55
N LYS A 418 -4.89 -1.30 -39.50
CA LYS A 418 -4.21 -0.71 -40.65
C LYS A 418 -3.20 0.39 -40.26
N GLU A 419 -3.46 1.15 -39.20
CA GLU A 419 -2.50 2.11 -38.63
C GLU A 419 -1.32 1.42 -37.95
N LEU A 420 -1.55 0.28 -37.30
CA LEU A 420 -0.53 -0.51 -36.60
C LEU A 420 0.27 -1.45 -37.51
N GLY A 421 -0.19 -1.69 -38.74
CA GLY A 421 0.42 -2.68 -39.66
C GLY A 421 0.19 -4.13 -39.23
N VAL A 422 -0.94 -4.39 -38.58
CA VAL A 422 -1.33 -5.68 -37.98
C VAL A 422 -2.34 -6.40 -38.89
N GLU A 423 -2.15 -7.70 -39.08
CA GLU A 423 -2.98 -8.59 -39.90
C GLU A 423 -3.70 -9.68 -39.06
N LEU A 424 -3.59 -9.63 -37.73
CA LEU A 424 -4.28 -10.53 -36.80
C LEU A 424 -5.82 -10.50 -36.97
N PRO A 425 -6.51 -11.64 -36.79
CA PRO A 425 -7.96 -11.68 -36.65
C PRO A 425 -8.46 -10.85 -35.46
N ILE A 426 -9.49 -10.03 -35.69
CA ILE A 426 -10.15 -9.22 -34.67
C ILE A 426 -11.43 -9.92 -34.22
N ALA A 427 -11.63 -9.99 -32.90
CA ALA A 427 -12.85 -10.47 -32.27
C ALA A 427 -13.38 -9.38 -31.31
N ARG A 428 -14.67 -9.40 -30.96
CA ARG A 428 -15.30 -8.38 -30.09
C ARG A 428 -15.96 -8.96 -28.84
N ASP A 429 -15.71 -8.32 -27.69
CA ASP A 429 -16.44 -8.49 -26.42
C ASP A 429 -16.90 -7.12 -25.85
N PRO A 430 -17.87 -6.44 -26.48
CA PRO A 430 -18.28 -5.09 -26.11
C PRO A 430 -19.11 -5.00 -24.81
N ARG A 431 -19.28 -6.12 -24.11
CA ARG A 431 -19.86 -6.19 -22.74
C ARG A 431 -18.83 -6.61 -21.70
N GLN A 432 -17.62 -6.96 -22.15
CA GLN A 432 -16.52 -7.47 -21.33
C GLN A 432 -16.93 -8.73 -20.54
N PHE A 433 -17.78 -9.58 -21.14
CA PHE A 433 -18.31 -10.80 -20.52
C PHE A 433 -17.22 -11.88 -20.43
N ALA A 434 -16.53 -12.15 -21.53
CA ALA A 434 -15.42 -13.09 -21.53
C ALA A 434 -14.25 -12.54 -20.71
N GLY A 435 -13.95 -11.25 -20.85
CA GLY A 435 -12.91 -10.59 -20.03
C GLY A 435 -13.15 -10.79 -18.52
N LYS A 436 -14.39 -10.61 -18.04
CA LYS A 436 -14.78 -10.90 -16.64
C LYS A 436 -14.71 -12.39 -16.30
N SER A 437 -15.12 -13.27 -17.20
CA SER A 437 -15.05 -14.73 -16.99
C SER A 437 -13.62 -15.27 -16.90
N PHE A 438 -12.66 -14.64 -17.59
CA PHE A 438 -11.22 -14.89 -17.47
C PHE A 438 -10.54 -14.07 -16.35
N TYR A 439 -11.30 -13.34 -15.53
CA TYR A 439 -10.79 -12.46 -14.47
C TYR A 439 -9.77 -11.40 -14.94
N VAL A 440 -9.91 -10.90 -16.17
CA VAL A 440 -9.09 -9.82 -16.73
C VAL A 440 -9.36 -8.52 -15.97
N THR A 441 -8.36 -8.04 -15.22
CA THR A 441 -8.44 -6.83 -14.37
C THR A 441 -7.83 -5.57 -15.00
N GLY A 442 -7.16 -5.71 -16.15
CA GLY A 442 -6.54 -4.63 -16.92
C GLY A 442 -6.21 -5.09 -18.33
N ILE A 443 -5.84 -4.17 -19.22
CA ILE A 443 -5.45 -4.47 -20.62
C ILE A 443 -4.14 -3.75 -20.99
N PRO A 444 -3.29 -4.32 -21.87
CA PRO A 444 -3.45 -5.60 -22.56
C PRO A 444 -3.41 -6.78 -21.60
N ALA A 445 -4.09 -7.87 -21.97
CA ALA A 445 -4.03 -9.11 -21.23
C ALA A 445 -4.15 -10.29 -22.18
N THR A 446 -3.22 -11.24 -22.09
CA THR A 446 -3.16 -12.41 -22.96
C THR A 446 -3.59 -13.65 -22.18
N VAL A 447 -4.55 -14.39 -22.72
CA VAL A 447 -4.92 -15.72 -22.22
C VAL A 447 -4.46 -16.77 -23.23
N LEU A 448 -3.70 -17.75 -22.77
CA LEU A 448 -3.25 -18.90 -23.57
C LEU A 448 -4.13 -20.11 -23.28
N LEU A 449 -4.62 -20.77 -24.33
CA LEU A 449 -5.31 -22.05 -24.25
C LEU A 449 -4.52 -23.15 -24.98
N ASP A 450 -4.54 -24.37 -24.47
CA ASP A 450 -4.04 -25.55 -25.20
C ASP A 450 -5.03 -26.01 -26.30
N SER A 451 -4.63 -27.01 -27.08
CA SER A 451 -5.46 -27.64 -28.12
C SER A 451 -6.66 -28.44 -27.61
N GLU A 452 -6.75 -28.70 -26.30
CA GLU A 452 -7.93 -29.26 -25.63
C GLU A 452 -8.87 -28.16 -25.10
N GLY A 453 -8.48 -26.89 -25.21
CA GLY A 453 -9.23 -25.73 -24.76
C GLY A 453 -9.06 -25.40 -23.27
N LYS A 454 -8.04 -25.95 -22.59
CA LYS A 454 -7.74 -25.59 -21.18
C LYS A 454 -6.96 -24.29 -21.09
N VAL A 455 -7.19 -23.52 -20.03
CA VAL A 455 -6.40 -22.31 -19.74
C VAL A 455 -5.01 -22.70 -19.25
N GLN A 456 -3.99 -22.21 -19.92
CA GLN A 456 -2.58 -22.55 -19.71
C GLN A 456 -1.77 -21.39 -19.11
N GLU A 457 -2.11 -20.16 -19.46
CA GLU A 457 -1.60 -18.96 -18.80
C GLU A 457 -2.61 -17.82 -18.92
N MET A 458 -2.62 -16.90 -17.96
CA MET A 458 -3.30 -15.61 -18.09
C MET A 458 -2.36 -14.52 -17.57
N THR A 459 -1.91 -13.65 -18.47
CA THR A 459 -0.89 -12.61 -18.24
C THR A 459 -1.54 -11.23 -18.44
N ALA A 460 -1.21 -10.24 -17.60
CA ALA A 460 -1.70 -8.88 -17.74
C ALA A 460 -0.54 -7.87 -17.84
N GLY A 461 -0.70 -6.84 -18.65
CA GLY A 461 0.37 -5.92 -19.04
C GLY A 461 1.15 -6.41 -20.28
N PHE A 462 2.07 -5.56 -20.75
CA PHE A 462 2.95 -5.84 -21.89
C PHE A 462 4.39 -5.41 -21.56
N HIS A 463 5.38 -6.06 -22.20
CA HIS A 463 6.80 -5.88 -21.92
C HIS A 463 7.69 -6.40 -23.07
N ALA A 464 8.95 -5.97 -23.12
CA ALA A 464 9.86 -6.36 -24.21
C ALA A 464 10.12 -7.88 -24.29
N GLY A 465 10.08 -8.60 -23.17
CA GLY A 465 10.23 -10.06 -23.11
C GLY A 465 9.09 -10.84 -23.78
N TYR A 466 7.91 -10.21 -23.93
CA TYR A 466 6.67 -10.84 -24.39
C TYR A 466 6.82 -11.66 -25.67
N ALA A 467 7.55 -11.15 -26.67
CA ALA A 467 7.76 -11.83 -27.95
C ALA A 467 8.45 -13.20 -27.79
N ASN A 468 9.51 -13.23 -26.98
CA ASN A 468 10.33 -14.42 -26.75
C ASN A 468 9.59 -15.41 -25.83
N GLU A 469 8.96 -14.91 -24.77
CA GLU A 469 8.18 -15.73 -23.86
C GLU A 469 6.99 -16.37 -24.56
N LEU A 470 6.17 -15.58 -25.28
CA LEU A 470 5.03 -16.11 -26.03
C LEU A 470 5.48 -17.15 -27.06
N SER A 471 6.60 -16.91 -27.76
CA SER A 471 7.16 -17.88 -28.71
C SER A 471 7.54 -19.20 -28.03
N GLN A 472 8.19 -19.16 -26.86
CA GLN A 472 8.57 -20.35 -26.09
C GLN A 472 7.33 -21.08 -25.51
N LYS A 473 6.37 -20.32 -24.98
CA LYS A 473 5.09 -20.83 -24.44
C LYS A 473 4.28 -21.53 -25.55
N LEU A 474 4.18 -20.92 -26.73
CA LEU A 474 3.54 -21.52 -27.91
C LEU A 474 4.28 -22.76 -28.42
N GLN A 475 5.63 -22.78 -28.41
CA GLN A 475 6.40 -23.97 -28.79
C GLN A 475 6.11 -25.16 -27.87
N LYS A 476 6.04 -24.94 -26.55
CA LYS A 476 5.66 -25.96 -25.56
C LYS A 476 4.24 -26.47 -25.77
N LEU A 477 3.27 -25.58 -25.90
CA LEU A 477 1.87 -25.94 -26.16
C LEU A 477 1.70 -26.69 -27.49
N LEU A 478 2.47 -26.34 -28.53
CA LEU A 478 2.50 -27.05 -29.81
C LEU A 478 3.24 -28.40 -29.79
N ALA A 479 3.99 -28.69 -28.72
CA ALA A 479 4.57 -30.00 -28.41
C ALA A 479 3.67 -30.86 -27.49
N GLY A 480 2.62 -30.28 -26.90
CA GLY A 480 1.74 -30.93 -25.94
C GLY A 480 2.25 -30.87 -24.49
N GLU A 481 3.13 -29.93 -24.15
CA GLU A 481 3.56 -29.64 -22.78
C GLU A 481 2.58 -28.67 -22.08
N ASP A 482 2.10 -29.03 -20.89
CA ASP A 482 1.43 -28.09 -19.99
C ASP A 482 2.43 -27.03 -19.48
N ILE A 483 2.06 -25.74 -19.58
CA ILE A 483 2.89 -24.63 -19.09
C ILE A 483 2.37 -24.02 -17.78
N PHE A 484 1.17 -24.41 -17.32
CA PHE A 484 0.53 -23.81 -16.14
C PHE A 484 1.10 -24.28 -14.79
N GLN A 485 1.71 -25.46 -14.75
CA GLN A 485 2.12 -26.12 -13.50
C GLN A 485 3.09 -25.27 -12.64
N PRO A 486 4.16 -24.65 -13.20
CA PRO A 486 5.10 -23.85 -12.40
C PRO A 486 4.43 -22.66 -11.69
N SER A 487 3.37 -22.08 -12.26
CA SER A 487 2.62 -20.98 -11.63
C SER A 487 1.82 -21.43 -10.42
N LEU A 488 1.26 -22.65 -10.46
CA LEU A 488 0.59 -23.26 -9.30
C LEU A 488 1.61 -23.72 -8.25
N GLU A 489 2.68 -24.41 -8.67
CA GLU A 489 3.76 -24.85 -7.80
C GLU A 489 4.39 -23.67 -7.03
N GLN A 490 4.68 -22.56 -7.71
CA GLN A 490 5.22 -21.35 -7.09
C GLN A 490 4.24 -20.74 -6.07
N PHE A 491 2.95 -20.61 -6.43
CA PHE A 491 1.94 -20.09 -5.51
C PHE A 491 1.81 -20.96 -4.25
N HIS A 492 1.80 -22.29 -4.40
CA HIS A 492 1.77 -23.21 -3.28
C HIS A 492 3.07 -23.16 -2.45
N ALA A 493 4.24 -23.07 -3.08
CA ALA A 493 5.52 -22.97 -2.37
C ALA A 493 5.65 -21.68 -1.54
N ASP A 494 5.19 -20.54 -2.07
CA ASP A 494 5.14 -19.28 -1.33
C ASP A 494 4.13 -19.33 -0.17
N GLY A 495 2.96 -19.93 -0.41
CA GLY A 495 1.96 -20.18 0.63
C GLY A 495 2.51 -21.05 1.77
N GLN A 496 3.16 -22.17 1.46
CA GLN A 496 3.76 -23.06 2.45
C GLN A 496 4.90 -22.38 3.23
N ARG A 497 5.72 -21.53 2.59
CA ARG A 497 6.78 -20.78 3.28
C ARG A 497 6.21 -19.82 4.33
N ILE A 498 5.12 -19.13 4.01
CA ILE A 498 4.42 -18.22 4.92
C ILE A 498 3.73 -19.00 6.06
N LEU A 499 3.06 -20.11 5.75
CA LEU A 499 2.41 -20.96 6.75
C LEU A 499 3.42 -21.60 7.72
N GLN A 500 4.58 -22.07 7.23
CA GLN A 500 5.64 -22.58 8.08
C GLN A 500 6.18 -21.48 9.01
N TRP A 501 6.45 -20.27 8.50
CA TRP A 501 6.89 -19.14 9.33
C TRP A 501 5.87 -18.77 10.42
N LEU A 502 4.58 -18.73 10.08
CA LEU A 502 3.49 -18.52 11.04
C LEU A 502 3.45 -19.63 12.10
N ALA A 503 3.69 -20.88 11.70
CA ALA A 503 3.70 -22.03 12.60
C ALA A 503 4.93 -22.05 13.52
N ASP A 504 6.11 -21.67 13.01
CA ASP A 504 7.32 -21.49 13.82
C ASP A 504 7.15 -20.38 14.86
N LYS A 505 6.41 -19.31 14.51
CA LYS A 505 6.00 -18.26 15.46
C LYS A 505 4.94 -18.74 16.45
N ALA A 506 4.05 -19.63 16.03
CA ALA A 506 3.05 -20.23 16.90
C ALA A 506 3.67 -21.12 17.98
N ASP A 507 4.66 -21.93 17.62
CA ASP A 507 5.43 -22.77 18.55
C ASP A 507 6.30 -21.95 19.54
N GLN A 508 6.43 -20.63 19.32
CA GLN A 508 7.15 -19.67 20.18
C GLN A 508 6.22 -18.84 21.11
N ASP A 509 4.92 -19.14 21.17
CA ASP A 509 3.82 -18.27 21.67
C ASP A 509 3.85 -16.82 21.15
N SER A 510 4.31 -16.63 19.92
CA SER A 510 4.55 -15.32 19.32
C SER A 510 3.47 -14.99 18.28
N TYR A 511 2.19 -15.01 18.69
CA TYR A 511 1.01 -14.97 17.81
C TYR A 511 0.63 -13.55 17.32
N TRP A 512 1.65 -12.76 16.96
CA TRP A 512 1.57 -11.39 16.45
C TRP A 512 2.53 -11.24 15.26
N GLY A 513 2.19 -10.35 14.33
CA GLY A 513 3.02 -10.07 13.16
C GLY A 513 2.16 -9.81 11.93
N PRO A 514 2.47 -8.82 11.09
CA PRO A 514 1.73 -8.61 9.85
C PRO A 514 2.20 -9.60 8.78
N LEU A 515 1.25 -10.13 7.99
CA LEU A 515 1.54 -11.07 6.88
C LEU A 515 2.40 -10.42 5.79
N ALA A 516 2.31 -9.10 5.65
CA ALA A 516 3.35 -8.28 5.06
C ALA A 516 4.22 -7.70 6.18
N VAL A 517 5.33 -8.37 6.52
CA VAL A 517 6.31 -7.86 7.48
C VAL A 517 6.90 -6.56 6.92
N ALA A 518 6.39 -5.42 7.42
CA ALA A 518 7.04 -4.15 7.19
C ALA A 518 8.48 -4.26 7.72
N PRO A 519 9.51 -3.94 6.91
CA PRO A 519 10.88 -4.16 7.34
C PRO A 519 11.16 -3.35 8.60
N PRO A 520 11.91 -3.90 9.58
CA PRO A 520 12.37 -3.09 10.70
C PRO A 520 13.15 -1.88 10.15
N THR A 521 13.07 -0.76 10.84
CA THR A 521 14.04 0.32 10.64
C THR A 521 15.43 -0.26 10.88
N ALA A 522 16.37 -0.04 9.97
CA ALA A 522 17.71 -0.58 10.12
C ALA A 522 18.44 0.11 11.28
N GLU A 523 19.25 -0.63 12.04
CA GLU A 523 20.09 -0.04 13.07
C GLU A 523 21.22 0.76 12.39
N ILE A 524 21.36 2.04 12.75
CA ILE A 524 22.41 2.90 12.20
C ILE A 524 23.78 2.38 12.67
N ALA A 525 24.60 1.98 11.70
CA ALA A 525 25.92 1.43 11.97
C ALA A 525 26.93 2.52 12.38
N GLN A 526 27.99 2.12 13.09
CA GLN A 526 29.09 3.02 13.45
C GLN A 526 29.84 3.51 12.20
N ARG A 527 30.33 4.76 12.24
CA ARG A 527 31.06 5.37 11.13
C ARG A 527 32.27 4.51 10.73
N THR A 528 32.42 4.29 9.43
CA THR A 528 33.67 3.85 8.81
C THR A 528 34.20 4.94 7.90
N GLU A 529 35.51 4.99 7.68
CA GLU A 529 36.06 5.78 6.56
C GLU A 529 35.97 4.96 5.26
N PRO A 530 36.04 5.59 4.07
CA PRO A 530 36.00 4.90 2.78
C PRO A 530 37.28 4.08 2.51
N GLU A 531 37.17 3.02 1.71
CA GLU A 531 38.33 2.16 1.40
C GLU A 531 39.16 2.64 0.20
N LYS A 532 38.55 3.40 -0.73
CA LYS A 532 39.20 3.88 -1.96
C LYS A 532 39.07 5.40 -2.16
N LEU A 533 37.94 5.99 -1.78
CA LEU A 533 37.66 7.42 -1.94
C LEU A 533 38.37 8.23 -0.86
N ARG A 534 39.34 9.04 -1.27
CA ARG A 534 40.04 9.96 -0.35
C ARG A 534 39.16 11.18 -0.06
N MET A 535 38.38 11.10 1.01
CA MET A 535 37.45 12.16 1.44
C MET A 535 38.11 13.14 2.41
N LYS A 536 37.82 14.43 2.24
CA LYS A 536 38.28 15.51 3.12
C LYS A 536 37.14 16.47 3.42
N LEU A 537 36.82 16.60 4.71
CA LEU A 537 35.83 17.56 5.18
C LEU A 537 36.21 18.99 4.75
N LEU A 538 35.25 19.67 4.14
CA LEU A 538 35.33 21.09 3.77
C LEU A 538 34.83 21.95 4.94
N TRP A 539 33.58 21.69 5.35
CA TRP A 539 32.83 22.47 6.32
C TRP A 539 31.69 21.66 6.90
N ARG A 540 31.04 22.22 7.94
CA ARG A 540 29.83 21.70 8.58
C ARG A 540 28.85 22.84 8.83
N CYS A 541 27.64 22.74 8.29
CA CYS A 541 26.51 23.57 8.71
C CYS A 541 25.79 22.86 9.88
N ARG A 542 25.55 23.59 10.97
CA ARG A 542 24.84 23.10 12.18
C ARG A 542 23.75 24.08 12.65
N ASP A 543 23.34 24.98 11.76
CA ASP A 543 22.32 26.02 11.98
C ASP A 543 20.92 25.59 11.49
N LEU A 544 20.78 24.31 11.11
CA LEU A 544 19.56 23.66 10.63
C LEU A 544 19.18 22.53 11.60
N GLU A 545 17.88 22.35 11.86
CA GLU A 545 17.38 21.38 12.85
C GLU A 545 16.92 20.06 12.22
N LEU A 546 16.50 20.06 10.95
CA LEU A 546 16.17 18.82 10.22
C LEU A 546 16.29 19.05 8.70
N PRO A 547 17.52 19.13 8.16
CA PRO A 547 17.72 19.19 6.72
C PRO A 547 17.38 17.83 6.07
N GLY A 548 16.75 17.86 4.90
CA GLY A 548 16.29 16.70 4.13
C GLY A 548 16.91 16.65 2.72
N ASN A 549 16.06 16.49 1.69
CA ASN A 549 16.47 16.45 0.28
C ASN A 549 17.43 17.60 -0.05
N LEU A 550 18.66 17.24 -0.41
CA LEU A 550 19.70 18.16 -0.87
C LEU A 550 19.61 18.40 -2.37
N LEU A 551 20.05 19.58 -2.81
CA LEU A 551 20.18 19.93 -4.22
C LEU A 551 21.36 20.91 -4.39
N ALA A 552 22.28 20.63 -5.32
CA ALA A 552 23.33 21.56 -5.73
C ALA A 552 23.05 22.11 -7.13
N VAL A 553 23.14 23.44 -7.31
CA VAL A 553 22.89 24.11 -8.60
C VAL A 553 23.82 25.30 -8.84
N ASP A 554 24.15 25.59 -10.10
CA ASP A 554 24.95 26.76 -10.46
C ASP A 554 24.15 28.06 -10.30
N GLY A 555 24.47 28.87 -9.30
CA GLY A 555 23.85 30.15 -9.02
C GLY A 555 24.19 31.26 -10.02
N PRO A 556 23.62 32.47 -9.83
CA PRO A 556 23.89 33.60 -10.70
C PRO A 556 25.40 33.91 -10.81
N GLN A 557 25.91 34.01 -12.03
CA GLN A 557 27.35 34.15 -12.36
C GLN A 557 28.21 32.89 -12.13
N GLY A 558 27.60 31.71 -11.89
CA GLY A 558 28.32 30.43 -11.79
C GLY A 558 28.85 30.12 -10.38
N THR A 559 28.28 30.72 -9.34
CA THR A 559 28.59 30.41 -7.94
C THR A 559 27.74 29.25 -7.44
N GLU A 560 28.36 28.19 -6.94
CA GLU A 560 27.66 26.97 -6.51
C GLU A 560 26.67 27.28 -5.35
N ARG A 561 25.37 26.97 -5.52
CA ARG A 561 24.34 27.09 -4.46
C ARG A 561 23.98 25.70 -3.96
N ILE A 562 23.99 25.51 -2.65
CA ILE A 562 23.53 24.27 -2.01
C ILE A 562 22.23 24.56 -1.28
N LEU A 563 21.18 23.85 -1.66
CA LEU A 563 19.84 23.97 -1.10
C LEU A 563 19.47 22.69 -0.35
N ALA A 564 18.69 22.84 0.71
CA ALA A 564 18.12 21.74 1.47
C ALA A 564 16.67 22.04 1.83
N LEU A 565 15.78 21.04 1.81
CA LEU A 565 14.52 21.15 2.56
C LEU A 565 14.84 21.17 4.06
N GLU A 566 14.29 22.13 4.80
CA GLU A 566 14.46 22.26 6.25
C GLU A 566 13.09 22.08 6.93
N LYS A 567 13.03 21.20 7.94
CA LYS A 567 11.81 20.87 8.72
C LYS A 567 10.58 20.53 7.86
N GLU A 568 10.81 19.95 6.68
CA GLU A 568 9.75 19.59 5.71
C GLU A 568 8.83 20.79 5.33
N SER A 569 9.28 22.04 5.52
CA SER A 569 8.41 23.24 5.42
C SER A 569 9.13 24.54 5.01
N ALA A 570 10.44 24.50 4.80
CA ALA A 570 11.23 25.59 4.23
C ALA A 570 12.29 25.06 3.26
N VAL A 571 12.88 25.94 2.44
CA VAL A 571 14.14 25.68 1.72
C VAL A 571 15.25 26.50 2.37
N ALA A 572 16.23 25.84 2.98
CA ALA A 572 17.47 26.47 3.41
C ALA A 572 18.43 26.65 2.22
N GLU A 573 19.17 27.76 2.23
CA GLU A 573 20.15 28.13 1.21
C GLU A 573 21.52 28.36 1.85
N LEU A 574 22.51 27.54 1.46
CA LEU A 574 23.89 27.59 1.95
C LEU A 574 24.83 28.20 0.91
N SER A 575 25.89 28.84 1.40
CA SER A 575 27.05 29.25 0.59
C SER A 575 27.93 28.05 0.18
N PRO A 576 28.83 28.21 -0.81
CA PRO A 576 29.87 27.21 -1.12
C PRO A 576 30.72 26.81 0.08
N ASP A 577 30.84 27.70 1.09
CA ASP A 577 31.63 27.51 2.31
C ASP A 577 30.80 26.99 3.51
N GLY A 578 29.51 26.68 3.29
CA GLY A 578 28.64 26.04 4.28
C GLY A 578 27.89 26.98 5.23
N GLU A 579 28.00 28.29 5.03
CA GLU A 579 27.27 29.29 5.82
C GLU A 579 25.80 29.36 5.42
N LEU A 580 24.88 29.38 6.39
CA LEU A 580 23.45 29.56 6.14
C LEU A 580 23.15 31.01 5.72
N LEU A 581 22.83 31.20 4.44
CA LEU A 581 22.54 32.52 3.85
C LEU A 581 21.09 32.95 4.11
N ALA A 582 20.15 32.02 3.97
CA ALA A 582 18.71 32.26 4.15
C ALA A 582 17.94 30.96 4.37
N THR A 583 16.77 31.07 5.00
CA THR A 583 15.76 30.01 5.07
C THR A 583 14.44 30.55 4.53
N HIS A 584 14.00 30.02 3.41
CA HIS A 584 12.84 30.49 2.64
C HIS A 584 11.61 29.64 2.99
N PRO A 585 10.60 30.18 3.72
CA PRO A 585 9.45 29.39 4.15
C PRO A 585 8.51 29.07 2.98
N LEU A 586 7.97 27.85 2.97
CA LEU A 586 7.04 27.37 1.94
C LEU A 586 5.58 27.68 2.34
N PRO A 587 4.68 27.93 1.37
CA PRO A 587 3.28 28.25 1.64
C PRO A 587 2.44 26.97 1.83
N VAL A 588 2.88 26.09 2.73
CA VAL A 588 2.28 24.78 3.03
C VAL A 588 1.28 24.86 4.19
N GLU A 589 0.31 23.94 4.23
CA GLU A 589 -0.56 23.81 5.40
C GLU A 589 0.20 23.20 6.59
N PRO A 590 -0.11 23.60 7.85
CA PRO A 590 0.47 22.96 9.04
C PRO A 590 0.15 21.46 9.10
N GLY A 591 1.17 20.64 8.85
CA GLY A 591 1.04 19.17 8.81
C GLY A 591 1.09 18.55 7.41
N GLU A 592 1.38 19.32 6.36
CA GLU A 592 1.68 18.80 5.02
C GLU A 592 3.21 18.84 4.76
N PRO A 593 3.97 17.77 5.12
CA PRO A 593 5.42 17.77 5.02
C PRO A 593 5.90 17.68 3.57
N MET A 594 6.81 18.56 3.19
CA MET A 594 7.52 18.55 1.90
C MET A 594 8.80 17.72 2.00
N GLN A 595 9.03 16.85 1.02
CA GLN A 595 10.11 15.85 1.04
C GLN A 595 10.89 15.75 -0.28
N LEU A 596 10.38 16.36 -1.35
CA LEU A 596 10.97 16.39 -2.68
C LEU A 596 11.35 17.83 -3.03
N LEU A 597 12.62 18.05 -3.39
CA LEU A 597 13.12 19.30 -3.97
C LEU A 597 13.75 18.97 -5.32
N ARG A 598 13.20 19.55 -6.39
CA ARG A 598 13.70 19.46 -7.77
C ARG A 598 14.09 20.85 -8.27
N ALA A 599 14.98 20.92 -9.24
CA ALA A 599 15.20 22.12 -10.04
C ALA A 599 15.10 21.81 -11.53
N VAL A 600 14.72 22.84 -12.29
CA VAL A 600 14.79 22.82 -13.76
C VAL A 600 15.21 24.20 -14.25
N GLN A 601 15.97 24.24 -15.35
CA GLN A 601 16.46 25.47 -15.95
C GLN A 601 15.92 25.60 -17.37
N ALA A 602 15.37 26.78 -17.69
CA ALA A 602 14.93 27.13 -19.03
C ALA A 602 16.12 27.48 -19.94
N ALA A 603 15.94 27.44 -21.25
CA ALA A 603 17.00 27.75 -22.23
C ALA A 603 17.51 29.21 -22.16
N ASP A 604 16.72 30.13 -21.58
CA ASP A 604 17.14 31.50 -21.28
C ASP A 604 17.94 31.66 -19.97
N GLY A 605 18.23 30.54 -19.30
CA GLY A 605 19.00 30.47 -18.06
C GLY A 605 18.18 30.66 -16.78
N ARG A 606 16.89 31.03 -16.84
CA ARG A 606 16.04 31.13 -15.64
C ARG A 606 15.83 29.75 -15.01
N ARG A 607 16.08 29.65 -13.70
CA ARG A 607 15.81 28.45 -12.92
C ARG A 607 14.48 28.53 -12.18
N TRP A 608 13.84 27.38 -12.05
CA TRP A 608 12.69 27.13 -11.20
C TRP A 608 12.97 25.96 -10.28
N PHE A 609 12.35 25.96 -9.11
CA PHE A 609 12.42 24.86 -8.15
C PHE A 609 11.02 24.33 -7.90
N VAL A 610 10.86 23.01 -7.85
CA VAL A 610 9.57 22.37 -7.56
C VAL A 610 9.68 21.62 -6.25
N VAL A 611 8.76 21.91 -5.34
CA VAL A 611 8.71 21.32 -4.00
C VAL A 611 7.40 20.58 -3.81
N SER A 612 7.45 19.33 -3.33
CA SER A 612 6.27 18.51 -3.04
C SER A 612 6.61 17.35 -2.08
N ALA A 613 5.70 16.39 -1.90
CA ALA A 613 5.94 15.12 -1.23
C ALA A 613 4.99 14.03 -1.75
N SER A 614 5.32 12.76 -1.50
CA SER A 614 4.39 11.68 -1.83
C SER A 614 3.18 11.70 -0.89
N GLY A 615 1.99 11.75 -1.48
CA GLY A 615 0.71 11.97 -0.84
C GLY A 615 0.34 13.44 -0.59
N ALA A 616 1.17 14.41 -1.00
CA ALA A 616 0.87 15.84 -0.87
C ALA A 616 -0.41 16.23 -1.64
N LYS A 617 -1.15 17.22 -1.13
CA LYS A 617 -2.26 17.87 -1.84
C LYS A 617 -1.74 18.70 -3.01
N GLN A 618 -0.64 19.42 -2.79
CA GLN A 618 -0.11 20.36 -3.78
C GLN A 618 1.40 20.20 -3.97
N LEU A 619 1.86 20.67 -5.14
CA LEU A 619 3.24 21.06 -5.37
C LEU A 619 3.34 22.59 -5.34
N HIS A 620 4.50 23.09 -4.94
CA HIS A 620 4.82 24.51 -4.93
C HIS A 620 5.99 24.79 -5.90
N LEU A 621 5.76 25.66 -6.87
CA LEU A 621 6.79 26.15 -7.79
C LEU A 621 7.40 27.42 -7.20
N LEU A 622 8.72 27.46 -7.11
CA LEU A 622 9.51 28.62 -6.70
C LEU A 622 10.32 29.16 -7.88
N ASN A 623 10.52 30.47 -7.94
CA ASN A 623 11.45 31.10 -8.89
C ASN A 623 12.92 30.95 -8.44
N ASP A 624 13.89 31.41 -9.26
CA ASP A 624 15.33 31.36 -8.95
C ASP A 624 15.72 32.02 -7.59
N ARG A 625 14.91 32.96 -7.09
CA ARG A 625 15.06 33.61 -5.77
C ARG A 625 14.36 32.85 -4.63
N LEU A 626 13.94 31.61 -4.88
CA LEU A 626 13.20 30.73 -3.96
C LEU A 626 11.85 31.29 -3.47
N GLN A 627 11.29 32.25 -4.20
CA GLN A 627 9.97 32.82 -3.90
C GLN A 627 8.87 31.98 -4.56
N PRO A 628 7.82 31.57 -3.84
CA PRO A 628 6.69 30.84 -4.43
C PRO A 628 5.96 31.66 -5.50
N VAL A 629 5.60 31.02 -6.61
CA VAL A 629 4.87 31.63 -7.74
C VAL A 629 3.58 30.90 -8.12
N LEU A 630 3.49 29.60 -7.81
CA LEU A 630 2.35 28.74 -8.14
C LEU A 630 2.23 27.64 -7.09
N ALA A 631 0.99 27.30 -6.73
CA ALA A 631 0.63 26.05 -6.09
C ALA A 631 -0.31 25.27 -7.02
N TYR A 632 -0.10 23.95 -7.17
CA TYR A 632 -0.86 23.13 -8.13
C TYR A 632 -1.25 21.77 -7.53
N PRO A 633 -2.50 21.28 -7.72
CA PRO A 633 -3.62 21.93 -8.40
C PRO A 633 -4.26 23.04 -7.54
N PRO A 634 -4.68 24.17 -8.13
CA PRO A 634 -5.13 25.35 -7.35
C PRO A 634 -6.48 25.15 -6.62
N ASP A 635 -7.36 24.31 -7.15
CA ASP A 635 -8.73 24.07 -6.64
C ASP A 635 -8.84 22.77 -5.81
N VAL A 636 -7.83 22.41 -5.01
CA VAL A 636 -7.74 21.05 -4.39
C VAL A 636 -8.92 20.69 -3.48
N ASP A 637 -9.47 21.64 -2.70
CA ASP A 637 -10.66 21.40 -1.86
C ASP A 637 -11.94 21.12 -2.67
N ARG A 638 -11.98 21.59 -3.93
CA ARG A 638 -13.11 21.40 -4.85
C ARG A 638 -12.98 20.13 -5.68
N PHE A 639 -11.75 19.71 -5.96
CA PHE A 639 -11.42 18.52 -6.76
C PHE A 639 -10.36 17.66 -6.04
N PRO A 640 -10.73 17.04 -4.90
CA PRO A 640 -9.80 16.22 -4.12
C PRO A 640 -9.31 15.01 -4.91
N HIS A 641 -8.06 14.65 -4.70
CA HIS A 641 -7.38 13.48 -5.25
C HIS A 641 -6.64 12.73 -4.13
N ALA A 642 -6.16 11.51 -4.40
CA ALA A 642 -5.54 10.67 -3.37
C ALA A 642 -4.09 11.09 -2.99
N GLY A 643 -3.71 12.35 -3.25
CA GLY A 643 -2.35 12.87 -3.12
C GLY A 643 -1.51 12.76 -4.41
N ILE A 644 -0.42 13.51 -4.47
CA ILE A 644 0.60 13.49 -5.52
C ILE A 644 1.53 12.28 -5.32
N GLY A 645 1.90 11.58 -6.38
CA GLY A 645 2.80 10.43 -6.32
C GLY A 645 4.26 10.84 -6.19
N ASP A 646 4.74 11.52 -7.23
CA ASP A 646 6.06 12.12 -7.39
C ASP A 646 5.92 13.32 -8.33
N VAL A 647 6.93 14.19 -8.35
CA VAL A 647 6.96 15.37 -9.22
C VAL A 647 8.33 15.48 -9.87
N GLN A 648 8.32 15.73 -11.18
CA GLN A 648 9.52 16.06 -11.95
C GLN A 648 9.27 17.33 -12.76
N ALA A 649 10.33 17.95 -13.26
CA ALA A 649 10.23 19.04 -14.22
C ALA A 649 11.36 18.94 -15.24
N GLY A 650 11.06 19.29 -16.48
CA GLY A 650 11.95 19.15 -17.61
C GLY A 650 11.36 19.81 -18.84
N ASP A 651 12.22 20.22 -19.76
CA ASP A 651 11.83 20.65 -21.10
C ASP A 651 11.59 19.39 -21.96
N LEU A 652 10.34 18.92 -22.00
CA LEU A 652 9.94 17.70 -22.71
C LEU A 652 9.83 17.95 -24.22
N ASP A 653 9.33 19.14 -24.54
CA ASP A 653 8.95 19.57 -25.87
C ASP A 653 10.13 20.14 -26.68
N ASN A 654 11.16 20.64 -25.98
CA ASN A 654 12.42 21.23 -26.48
C ASN A 654 12.23 22.60 -27.15
N ASP A 655 11.23 23.40 -26.74
CA ASP A 655 11.10 24.83 -27.08
C ASP A 655 11.93 25.77 -26.19
N GLY A 656 12.48 25.25 -25.08
CA GLY A 656 13.25 26.01 -24.10
C GLY A 656 12.50 26.39 -22.82
N VAL A 657 11.21 26.04 -22.68
CA VAL A 657 10.34 26.39 -21.54
C VAL A 657 9.87 25.13 -20.80
N PRO A 658 10.49 24.78 -19.64
CA PRO A 658 10.20 23.53 -18.96
C PRO A 658 8.76 23.34 -18.48
N GLU A 659 8.24 22.12 -18.63
CA GLU A 659 6.99 21.68 -18.02
C GLU A 659 7.21 21.02 -16.65
N ILE A 660 6.16 21.03 -15.82
CA ILE A 660 6.06 20.26 -14.58
C ILE A 660 5.26 18.99 -14.88
N CYS A 661 5.84 17.84 -14.56
CA CYS A 661 5.22 16.54 -14.63
C CYS A 661 4.73 16.14 -13.22
N VAL A 662 3.43 15.91 -13.08
CA VAL A 662 2.80 15.58 -11.79
C VAL A 662 2.18 14.19 -11.89
N GLY A 663 2.77 13.22 -11.20
CA GLY A 663 2.18 11.91 -10.96
C GLY A 663 1.23 11.97 -9.78
N TYR A 664 0.21 11.12 -9.75
CA TYR A 664 -0.78 11.07 -8.68
C TYR A 664 -1.00 9.63 -8.18
N TRP A 665 -1.39 9.52 -6.92
CA TRP A 665 -2.06 8.33 -6.41
C TRP A 665 -3.53 8.34 -6.88
N GLY A 666 -4.07 7.15 -7.17
CA GLY A 666 -5.42 6.97 -7.68
C GLY A 666 -5.61 7.41 -9.14
N ASP A 667 -6.86 7.32 -9.61
CA ASP A 667 -7.28 7.39 -11.03
C ASP A 667 -7.01 8.72 -11.75
N VAL A 668 -6.27 9.65 -11.15
CA VAL A 668 -5.87 10.93 -11.73
C VAL A 668 -4.70 10.75 -12.71
N GLY A 669 -3.79 9.81 -12.44
CA GLY A 669 -2.67 9.44 -13.31
C GLY A 669 -1.54 10.48 -13.37
N VAL A 670 -1.10 10.84 -14.56
CA VAL A 670 0.00 11.80 -14.79
C VAL A 670 -0.51 13.04 -15.55
N GLN A 671 -0.04 14.23 -15.19
CA GLN A 671 -0.41 15.50 -15.83
C GLN A 671 0.83 16.33 -16.14
N GLY A 672 0.90 16.85 -17.37
CA GLY A 672 1.86 17.88 -17.77
C GLY A 672 1.28 19.26 -17.57
N VAL A 673 2.04 20.16 -16.94
CA VAL A 673 1.55 21.46 -16.46
C VAL A 673 2.59 22.54 -16.77
N SER A 674 2.16 23.67 -17.33
CA SER A 674 3.06 24.81 -17.55
C SER A 674 3.44 25.50 -16.23
N LEU A 675 4.47 26.34 -16.29
CA LEU A 675 4.95 27.15 -15.15
C LEU A 675 3.90 28.15 -14.61
N GLU A 676 2.82 28.43 -15.36
CA GLU A 676 1.66 29.21 -14.89
C GLU A 676 0.48 28.34 -14.41
N GLY A 677 0.70 27.04 -14.19
CA GLY A 677 -0.33 26.12 -13.67
C GLY A 677 -1.37 25.68 -14.70
N ARG A 678 -1.14 25.93 -16.00
CA ARG A 678 -2.05 25.49 -17.07
C ARG A 678 -1.74 24.04 -17.40
N ARG A 679 -2.71 23.14 -17.23
CA ARG A 679 -2.55 21.74 -17.66
C ARG A 679 -2.49 21.65 -19.18
N LEU A 680 -1.37 21.13 -19.68
CA LEU A 680 -1.08 20.92 -21.09
C LEU A 680 -1.67 19.59 -21.57
N TRP A 681 -1.47 18.52 -20.80
CA TRP A 681 -1.96 17.18 -21.11
C TRP A 681 -2.28 16.36 -19.85
N ARG A 682 -2.92 15.20 -20.02
CA ARG A 682 -3.17 14.21 -18.95
C ARG A 682 -3.15 12.78 -19.49
N ASN A 683 -2.55 11.86 -18.74
CA ASN A 683 -2.62 10.42 -18.95
C ASN A 683 -3.33 9.79 -17.75
N ARG A 684 -4.49 9.14 -17.98
CA ARG A 684 -5.26 8.45 -16.91
C ARG A 684 -5.15 6.93 -16.99
N ARG A 685 -4.22 6.37 -17.78
CA ARG A 685 -3.99 4.91 -17.85
C ARG A 685 -3.24 4.38 -16.63
N LEU A 686 -2.44 5.23 -15.99
CA LEU A 686 -1.83 4.96 -14.70
C LEU A 686 -2.83 5.30 -13.59
N SER A 687 -3.19 4.31 -12.75
CA SER A 687 -4.04 4.48 -11.57
C SER A 687 -3.25 4.58 -10.27
N GLN A 688 -1.94 4.33 -10.29
CA GLN A 688 -0.97 4.74 -9.27
C GLN A 688 0.34 5.12 -9.97
N VAL A 689 0.98 6.19 -9.50
CA VAL A 689 2.30 6.64 -9.97
C VAL A 689 3.20 6.75 -8.74
N LEU A 690 4.18 5.87 -8.57
CA LEU A 690 5.01 5.88 -7.36
C LEU A 690 6.23 6.81 -7.52
N ARG A 691 6.88 6.76 -8.68
CA ARG A 691 8.08 7.54 -9.04
C ARG A 691 8.13 7.84 -10.54
N MET A 692 8.81 8.94 -10.89
CA MET A 692 8.99 9.36 -12.27
C MET A 692 10.42 9.83 -12.54
N ALA A 693 10.89 9.67 -13.79
CA ALA A 693 12.20 10.10 -14.26
C ALA A 693 12.07 10.77 -15.64
N VAL A 694 12.78 11.88 -15.88
CA VAL A 694 12.79 12.57 -17.18
C VAL A 694 14.01 12.11 -17.98
N LEU A 695 13.79 11.61 -19.19
CA LEU A 695 14.84 10.97 -19.99
C LEU A 695 15.73 11.98 -20.76
N GLY A 696 16.76 11.44 -21.41
CA GLY A 696 17.58 12.14 -22.39
C GLY A 696 16.76 12.64 -23.59
N LEU A 697 17.43 13.31 -24.54
CA LEU A 697 16.79 13.68 -25.80
C LEU A 697 16.73 12.46 -26.71
N ASP A 698 15.55 12.14 -27.24
CA ASP A 698 15.41 11.12 -28.26
C ASP A 698 16.03 11.57 -29.59
N LYS A 699 16.11 10.65 -30.55
CA LYS A 699 16.64 10.91 -31.91
C LYS A 699 15.80 11.92 -32.71
N LEU A 700 14.71 12.44 -32.14
CA LEU A 700 13.79 13.42 -32.71
C LEU A 700 13.83 14.74 -31.91
N GLY A 701 14.73 14.86 -30.93
CA GLY A 701 14.97 16.06 -30.13
C GLY A 701 13.95 16.31 -29.02
N ARG A 702 13.37 15.28 -28.41
CA ARG A 702 12.30 15.37 -27.39
C ARG A 702 12.69 14.61 -26.13
N ARG A 703 12.15 14.96 -24.96
CA ARG A 703 12.27 14.10 -23.77
C ARG A 703 10.95 13.37 -23.50
N ASN A 704 11.07 12.12 -23.10
CA ASN A 704 9.95 11.33 -22.59
C ASN A 704 10.06 11.22 -21.05
N LEU A 705 8.93 11.00 -20.41
CA LEU A 705 8.80 10.80 -18.97
C LEU A 705 8.58 9.31 -18.69
N LEU A 706 9.38 8.72 -17.81
CA LEU A 706 9.27 7.31 -17.40
C LEU A 706 8.61 7.24 -16.02
N CYS A 707 7.54 6.46 -15.84
CA CYS A 707 6.72 6.43 -14.63
C CYS A 707 6.53 5.00 -14.10
N THR A 708 6.71 4.73 -12.81
CA THR A 708 6.36 3.42 -12.22
C THR A 708 4.84 3.28 -12.04
N ASN A 709 4.29 2.10 -12.36
CA ASN A 709 2.88 1.74 -12.15
C ASN A 709 2.68 0.84 -10.91
N GLN A 710 1.43 0.50 -10.55
CA GLN A 710 1.13 -0.34 -9.38
C GLN A 710 1.68 -1.77 -9.41
N LEU A 711 2.16 -2.28 -10.55
CA LEU A 711 2.79 -3.59 -10.68
C LEU A 711 4.33 -3.53 -10.59
N GLY A 712 4.90 -2.32 -10.59
CA GLY A 712 6.35 -2.10 -10.69
C GLY A 712 6.88 -2.11 -12.13
N ASN A 713 6.00 -1.99 -13.14
CA ASN A 713 6.43 -1.75 -14.52
C ASN A 713 6.68 -0.25 -14.72
N LEU A 714 7.52 0.06 -15.70
CA LEU A 714 7.88 1.41 -16.10
C LEU A 714 7.14 1.80 -17.38
N VAL A 715 6.33 2.84 -17.32
CA VAL A 715 5.47 3.31 -18.42
C VAL A 715 6.05 4.60 -18.95
N MET A 716 6.42 4.61 -20.23
CA MET A 716 6.97 5.79 -20.91
C MET A 716 5.84 6.64 -21.48
N ILE A 717 5.90 7.95 -21.23
CA ILE A 717 4.92 8.96 -21.63
C ILE A 717 5.62 10.03 -22.47
N ASP A 718 5.05 10.39 -23.61
CA ASP A 718 5.57 11.46 -24.47
C ASP A 718 5.19 12.87 -23.98
N ARG A 719 5.78 13.90 -24.61
CA ARG A 719 5.47 15.33 -24.37
C ARG A 719 4.00 15.74 -24.56
N ALA A 720 3.15 14.88 -25.15
CA ALA A 720 1.72 15.12 -25.34
C ALA A 720 0.85 14.30 -24.37
N GLY A 721 1.46 13.54 -23.45
CA GLY A 721 0.79 12.70 -22.47
C GLY A 721 0.40 11.31 -22.96
N ASN A 722 0.81 10.90 -24.17
CA ASN A 722 0.54 9.55 -24.68
C ASN A 722 1.49 8.55 -24.02
N THR A 723 0.98 7.39 -23.57
CA THR A 723 1.85 6.22 -23.37
C THR A 723 2.46 5.81 -24.70
N VAL A 724 3.78 5.62 -24.74
CA VAL A 724 4.56 5.20 -25.92
C VAL A 724 5.42 3.96 -25.70
N ALA A 725 5.47 3.43 -24.48
CA ALA A 725 5.95 2.09 -24.14
C ALA A 725 5.47 1.67 -22.74
N GLU A 726 5.39 0.36 -22.50
CA GLU A 726 5.43 -0.23 -21.16
C GLU A 726 6.60 -1.23 -21.08
N ILE A 727 7.36 -1.12 -19.99
CA ILE A 727 8.66 -1.76 -19.78
C ILE A 727 8.60 -2.47 -18.42
N THR A 728 8.36 -3.78 -18.41
CA THR A 728 8.55 -4.59 -17.20
C THR A 728 10.04 -4.84 -17.01
N VAL A 729 10.57 -4.59 -15.80
CA VAL A 729 11.96 -4.91 -15.48
C VAL A 729 12.10 -6.41 -15.22
N THR A 730 13.05 -7.05 -15.88
CA THR A 730 13.15 -8.52 -15.98
C THR A 730 13.26 -9.18 -14.61
N GLY A 731 12.21 -9.92 -14.23
CA GLY A 731 12.13 -10.67 -12.97
C GLY A 731 11.99 -9.84 -11.69
N ARG A 732 11.84 -8.50 -11.77
CA ARG A 732 11.85 -7.61 -10.60
C ARG A 732 10.93 -6.39 -10.76
N PRO A 733 10.02 -6.09 -9.81
CA PRO A 733 9.19 -4.89 -9.87
C PRO A 733 10.00 -3.64 -9.46
N ALA A 734 10.02 -2.60 -10.30
CA ALA A 734 10.64 -1.32 -9.99
C ALA A 734 9.68 -0.41 -9.19
N ILE A 735 10.02 -0.15 -7.92
CA ILE A 735 9.29 0.80 -7.05
C ILE A 735 9.91 2.20 -7.04
N TRP A 736 11.14 2.34 -7.55
CA TRP A 736 11.82 3.61 -7.78
C TRP A 736 12.50 3.60 -9.15
N VAL A 737 12.65 4.77 -9.76
CA VAL A 737 13.42 4.97 -10.99
C VAL A 737 14.05 6.35 -10.99
N VAL A 738 15.31 6.44 -11.42
CA VAL A 738 16.07 7.68 -11.64
C VAL A 738 16.82 7.56 -12.97
N SER A 739 16.78 8.61 -13.78
CA SER A 739 17.62 8.81 -14.95
C SER A 739 18.75 9.78 -14.64
N ALA A 740 19.92 9.55 -15.24
CA ALA A 740 21.04 10.48 -15.21
C ALA A 740 21.85 10.39 -16.51
N ASP A 741 22.60 11.44 -16.82
CA ASP A 741 23.72 11.39 -17.76
C ASP A 741 24.98 11.29 -16.89
N LEU A 742 25.66 10.13 -16.90
CA LEU A 742 26.87 9.92 -16.13
C LEU A 742 28.15 9.92 -16.96
N ASP A 743 28.15 9.29 -18.15
CA ASP A 743 29.33 9.21 -19.01
C ASP A 743 29.39 10.25 -20.15
N GLY A 744 28.27 10.89 -20.50
CA GLY A 744 28.13 11.83 -21.61
C GLY A 744 27.55 11.23 -22.90
N GLU A 745 27.08 9.98 -22.88
CA GLU A 745 26.50 9.29 -24.04
C GLU A 745 24.96 9.15 -23.96
N ASP A 746 24.29 9.08 -25.12
CA ASP A 746 22.84 8.84 -25.20
C ASP A 746 22.55 7.36 -25.53
N PRO A 747 21.59 6.70 -24.84
CA PRO A 747 20.67 7.27 -23.86
C PRO A 747 21.22 7.27 -22.42
N MET A 748 20.88 8.33 -21.68
CA MET A 748 20.99 8.44 -20.21
C MET A 748 20.79 7.12 -19.47
N GLU A 749 21.69 6.81 -18.54
CA GLU A 749 21.62 5.60 -17.72
C GLU A 749 20.44 5.65 -16.73
N LEU A 750 19.91 4.46 -16.40
CA LEU A 750 18.77 4.31 -15.50
C LEU A 750 19.14 3.44 -14.30
N CYS A 751 18.85 3.94 -13.10
CA CYS A 751 18.90 3.19 -11.86
C CYS A 751 17.48 3.05 -11.29
N ALA A 752 17.05 1.81 -11.06
CA ALA A 752 15.79 1.48 -10.39
C ALA A 752 16.05 0.85 -9.02
N LEU A 753 15.06 0.90 -8.12
CA LEU A 753 15.06 0.07 -6.92
C LEU A 753 13.92 -0.95 -6.99
N SER A 754 14.24 -2.21 -6.70
CA SER A 754 13.27 -3.29 -6.46
C SER A 754 13.27 -3.66 -4.97
N PRO A 755 12.12 -3.99 -4.37
CA PRO A 755 12.08 -4.59 -3.03
C PRO A 755 12.72 -5.98 -3.03
N THR A 756 13.10 -6.48 -1.85
CA THR A 756 13.52 -7.88 -1.63
C THR A 756 12.64 -8.57 -0.58
N ASN A 757 12.58 -9.91 -0.63
CA ASN A 757 11.80 -10.73 0.31
C ASN A 757 12.26 -10.61 1.78
N GLU A 758 13.48 -10.09 2.00
CA GLU A 758 14.08 -9.87 3.32
C GLU A 758 13.73 -8.49 3.89
N GLY A 759 12.94 -7.69 3.16
CA GLY A 759 12.61 -6.31 3.52
C GLY A 759 13.72 -5.31 3.21
N GLY A 760 14.65 -5.66 2.31
CA GLY A 760 15.64 -4.74 1.75
C GLY A 760 15.24 -4.20 0.39
N HIS A 761 16.20 -3.54 -0.25
CA HIS A 761 16.10 -3.09 -1.64
C HIS A 761 17.30 -3.61 -2.42
N VAL A 762 17.13 -3.86 -3.71
CA VAL A 762 18.22 -4.06 -4.67
C VAL A 762 18.18 -2.91 -5.67
N ALA A 763 19.33 -2.27 -5.89
CA ALA A 763 19.50 -1.29 -6.95
C ALA A 763 19.81 -2.02 -8.26
N LEU A 764 19.16 -1.58 -9.33
CA LEU A 764 19.19 -2.22 -10.64
C LEU A 764 19.59 -1.21 -11.70
N GLY A 765 20.64 -1.51 -12.45
CA GLY A 765 20.88 -0.87 -13.73
C GLY A 765 19.94 -1.47 -14.75
N ILE A 766 19.20 -0.63 -15.47
CA ILE A 766 18.25 -1.10 -16.49
C ILE A 766 18.42 -0.34 -17.79
N ASN A 767 18.03 -0.95 -18.90
CA ASN A 767 17.84 -0.24 -20.17
C ASN A 767 16.35 0.06 -20.44
N LEU A 768 16.07 0.78 -21.53
CA LEU A 768 14.70 1.06 -21.98
C LEU A 768 13.95 -0.14 -22.60
N HIS A 769 14.51 -1.34 -22.51
CA HIS A 769 13.82 -2.61 -22.78
C HIS A 769 13.42 -3.36 -21.50
N GLY A 770 13.94 -2.95 -20.34
CA GLY A 770 13.72 -3.61 -19.05
C GLY A 770 14.72 -4.74 -18.74
N ASP A 771 15.75 -4.91 -19.58
CA ASP A 771 16.86 -5.80 -19.25
C ASP A 771 17.60 -5.25 -18.04
N VAL A 772 17.89 -6.13 -17.06
CA VAL A 772 18.73 -5.80 -15.92
C VAL A 772 20.19 -5.91 -16.34
N LEU A 773 20.85 -4.76 -16.46
CA LEU A 773 22.25 -4.62 -16.86
C LEU A 773 23.21 -4.97 -15.72
N TRP A 774 22.82 -4.64 -14.49
CA TRP A 774 23.56 -4.93 -13.26
C TRP A 774 22.64 -4.92 -12.04
N GLU A 775 23.05 -5.62 -10.98
CA GLU A 775 22.35 -5.64 -9.68
C GLU A 775 23.32 -5.28 -8.56
N TYR A 776 22.85 -4.50 -7.59
CA TYR A 776 23.60 -4.16 -6.38
C TYR A 776 22.71 -4.22 -5.13
N PRO A 777 22.95 -5.15 -4.18
CA PRO A 777 22.12 -5.26 -2.99
C PRO A 777 22.41 -4.12 -1.99
N LEU A 778 21.35 -3.47 -1.51
CA LEU A 778 21.42 -2.52 -0.40
C LEU A 778 21.12 -3.25 0.93
N PRO A 779 21.55 -2.70 2.09
CA PRO A 779 21.22 -3.25 3.40
C PRO A 779 19.71 -3.40 3.60
N ALA A 780 19.31 -4.41 4.37
CA ALA A 780 17.91 -4.68 4.66
C ALA A 780 17.33 -3.66 5.66
N GLY A 781 16.02 -3.41 5.58
CA GLY A 781 15.31 -2.50 6.47
C GLY A 781 14.88 -1.18 5.82
N MET A 782 14.27 -0.31 6.63
CA MET A 782 13.86 1.04 6.23
C MET A 782 14.79 2.10 6.82
N HIS A 783 15.04 3.20 6.08
CA HIS A 783 15.71 4.40 6.61
C HIS A 783 14.93 4.99 7.80
N GLU A 784 15.57 5.82 8.63
CA GLU A 784 14.88 6.58 9.69
C GLU A 784 14.09 7.77 9.14
N HIS A 785 14.63 8.51 8.16
CA HIS A 785 14.06 9.76 7.63
C HIS A 785 13.79 9.71 6.11
N ALA A 786 12.89 10.55 5.62
CA ALA A 786 12.63 10.67 4.18
C ALA A 786 13.89 11.17 3.46
N ILE A 787 14.21 10.54 2.34
CA ILE A 787 15.43 10.74 1.56
C ILE A 787 15.17 10.33 0.11
N GLU A 788 15.91 10.89 -0.85
CA GLU A 788 16.09 10.30 -2.18
C GLU A 788 17.20 9.23 -2.07
N PRO A 789 16.87 7.93 -2.08
CA PRO A 789 17.82 6.84 -1.80
C PRO A 789 18.77 6.57 -2.98
N VAL A 790 18.47 7.14 -4.14
CA VAL A 790 19.29 7.13 -5.36
C VAL A 790 19.52 8.58 -5.76
N THR A 791 20.77 9.02 -5.79
CA THR A 791 21.17 10.28 -6.42
C THR A 791 22.33 10.03 -7.38
N ALA A 792 22.59 10.99 -8.27
CA ALA A 792 23.54 10.85 -9.36
C ALA A 792 24.47 12.06 -9.39
N GLY A 793 25.75 11.83 -9.72
CA GLY A 793 26.64 12.92 -10.09
C GLY A 793 28.12 12.66 -9.90
N ARG A 794 28.90 13.69 -10.24
CA ARG A 794 30.34 13.59 -10.43
C ARG A 794 31.11 13.75 -9.13
N LEU A 795 31.45 12.63 -8.49
CA LEU A 795 32.33 12.59 -7.32
C LEU A 795 33.83 12.55 -7.68
N LEU A 796 34.21 12.14 -8.89
CA LEU A 796 35.62 12.09 -9.32
C LEU A 796 35.97 13.19 -10.32
N ALA A 797 37.18 13.72 -10.22
CA ALA A 797 37.68 14.81 -11.06
C ALA A 797 37.82 14.40 -12.55
N HIS A 798 37.96 13.09 -12.81
CA HIS A 798 38.10 12.48 -14.13
C HIS A 798 37.27 11.18 -14.18
N GLY A 799 36.96 10.69 -15.40
CA GLY A 799 36.07 9.54 -15.62
C GLY A 799 34.59 9.94 -15.80
N PRO A 800 33.65 8.98 -15.76
CA PRO A 800 32.21 9.28 -15.68
C PRO A 800 31.83 9.82 -14.29
N ALA A 801 30.56 10.20 -14.14
CA ALA A 801 29.92 10.38 -12.84
C ALA A 801 29.54 9.02 -12.22
N SER A 802 28.82 9.06 -11.10
CA SER A 802 28.52 7.87 -10.29
C SER A 802 27.08 7.87 -9.80
N TRP A 803 26.52 6.67 -9.63
CA TRP A 803 25.34 6.48 -8.76
C TRP A 803 25.79 6.54 -7.31
N ILE A 804 25.03 7.24 -6.48
CA ILE A 804 25.27 7.40 -5.05
C ILE A 804 24.00 6.95 -4.33
N LEU A 805 24.09 5.82 -3.64
CA LEU A 805 22.98 5.17 -2.99
C LEU A 805 23.08 5.34 -1.47
N ALA A 806 21.97 5.69 -0.83
CA ALA A 806 21.85 5.66 0.63
C ALA A 806 21.38 4.26 1.07
N GLY A 807 22.04 3.65 2.07
CA GLY A 807 21.49 2.49 2.77
C GLY A 807 20.62 2.91 3.97
N PRO A 808 19.69 2.04 4.40
CA PRO A 808 18.84 2.29 5.56
C PRO A 808 19.63 2.35 6.88
N ASP A 809 20.75 1.64 6.97
CA ASP A 809 21.68 1.54 8.11
C ASP A 809 22.67 2.72 8.21
N GLY A 810 22.48 3.77 7.40
CA GLY A 810 23.38 4.93 7.32
C GLY A 810 24.62 4.71 6.46
N SER A 811 24.67 3.67 5.62
CA SER A 811 25.70 3.52 4.59
C SER A 811 25.53 4.50 3.42
N ILE A 812 26.66 4.83 2.78
CA ILE A 812 26.72 5.45 1.46
C ILE A 812 27.46 4.48 0.54
N HIS A 813 26.87 4.16 -0.60
CA HIS A 813 27.47 3.32 -1.64
C HIS A 813 27.66 4.14 -2.92
N VAL A 814 28.84 4.07 -3.53
CA VAL A 814 29.17 4.76 -4.77
C VAL A 814 29.44 3.72 -5.86
N LEU A 815 28.66 3.75 -6.94
CA LEU A 815 28.78 2.81 -8.07
C LEU A 815 29.16 3.53 -9.36
N SER A 816 29.86 2.83 -10.25
CA SER A 816 30.01 3.24 -11.66
C SER A 816 28.64 3.28 -12.37
N PRO A 817 28.54 3.86 -13.58
CA PRO A 817 27.32 3.74 -14.40
C PRO A 817 26.91 2.28 -14.66
N THR A 818 27.90 1.40 -14.74
CA THR A 818 27.79 -0.06 -14.89
C THR A 818 27.59 -0.83 -13.58
N GLY A 819 27.25 -0.15 -12.47
CA GLY A 819 26.91 -0.78 -11.19
C GLY A 819 28.09 -1.35 -10.39
N GLN A 820 29.31 -1.21 -10.89
CA GLN A 820 30.51 -1.69 -10.21
C GLN A 820 30.79 -0.82 -8.97
N LEU A 821 30.97 -1.48 -7.83
CA LEU A 821 31.26 -0.80 -6.56
C LEU A 821 32.59 -0.03 -6.60
N ILE A 822 32.50 1.30 -6.64
CA ILE A 822 33.64 2.20 -6.43
C ILE A 822 33.98 2.17 -4.94
N ASP A 823 33.04 2.46 -4.04
CA ASP A 823 33.28 2.43 -2.59
C ASP A 823 31.99 2.27 -1.78
N ARG A 824 32.09 1.84 -0.52
CA ARG A 824 30.99 1.79 0.45
C ARG A 824 31.52 2.01 1.87
N PHE A 825 30.93 2.97 2.58
CA PHE A 825 31.26 3.28 3.97
C PHE A 825 30.01 3.67 4.76
N HIS A 826 30.07 3.51 6.09
CA HIS A 826 28.99 3.95 6.99
C HIS A 826 29.24 5.37 7.46
N TYR A 827 28.23 6.24 7.36
CA TYR A 827 28.39 7.65 7.75
C TYR A 827 28.44 7.85 9.27
N GLY A 828 27.81 6.94 10.03
CA GLY A 828 27.68 7.00 11.50
C GLY A 828 26.44 7.73 12.01
N ALA A 829 25.53 8.13 11.12
CA ALA A 829 24.27 8.79 11.43
C ALA A 829 23.21 8.41 10.37
N ALA A 830 21.93 8.57 10.71
CA ALA A 830 20.85 8.44 9.74
C ALA A 830 20.98 9.50 8.64
N LEU A 831 20.81 9.07 7.39
CA LEU A 831 20.86 9.95 6.22
C LEU A 831 19.48 10.54 5.95
N THR A 832 19.44 11.85 5.69
CA THR A 832 18.21 12.60 5.32
C THR A 832 18.31 13.19 3.91
N GLY A 833 19.52 13.28 3.35
CA GLY A 833 19.77 13.75 1.99
C GLY A 833 21.19 13.50 1.52
N LEU A 834 21.36 13.27 0.22
CA LEU A 834 22.66 13.15 -0.45
C LEU A 834 22.64 13.99 -1.72
N ALA A 835 23.76 14.65 -2.02
CA ALA A 835 23.99 15.29 -3.32
C ALA A 835 25.47 15.22 -3.72
N ALA A 836 25.73 14.94 -4.99
CA ALA A 836 26.98 15.34 -5.61
C ALA A 836 26.94 16.85 -5.86
N ALA A 837 28.03 17.55 -5.54
CA ALA A 837 28.19 18.96 -5.77
C ALA A 837 29.57 19.24 -6.41
N ARG A 838 29.71 20.45 -6.94
CA ARG A 838 31.02 21.09 -7.06
C ARG A 838 31.11 22.15 -5.96
N ILE A 839 32.27 22.27 -5.33
CA ILE A 839 32.57 23.30 -4.34
C ILE A 839 33.96 23.86 -4.64
N GLY A 840 34.04 25.14 -4.99
CA GLY A 840 35.24 25.76 -5.53
C GLY A 840 35.67 25.12 -6.86
N GLY A 841 34.70 24.65 -7.65
CA GLY A 841 34.91 23.91 -8.90
C GLY A 841 35.42 22.47 -8.74
N GLN A 842 35.67 21.99 -7.51
CA GLN A 842 36.14 20.62 -7.24
C GLN A 842 34.97 19.70 -6.83
N PRO A 843 34.99 18.40 -7.21
CA PRO A 843 33.99 17.43 -6.76
C PRO A 843 33.86 17.33 -5.23
N ALA A 844 32.61 17.32 -4.76
CA ALA A 844 32.27 17.12 -3.36
C ALA A 844 31.03 16.24 -3.20
N LEU A 845 31.01 15.44 -2.13
CA LEU A 845 29.82 14.79 -1.61
C LEU A 845 29.24 15.65 -0.49
N VAL A 846 27.98 16.04 -0.61
CA VAL A 846 27.24 16.76 0.43
C VAL A 846 26.25 15.78 1.07
N VAL A 847 26.27 15.71 2.40
CA VAL A 847 25.50 14.75 3.20
C VAL A 847 24.67 15.51 4.22
N ALA A 848 23.36 15.26 4.24
CA ALA A 848 22.44 15.76 5.26
C ALA A 848 22.08 14.63 6.24
N THR A 849 21.96 15.02 7.51
CA THR A 849 21.62 14.18 8.65
C THR A 849 20.72 14.98 9.62
N PRO A 850 20.07 14.36 10.62
CA PRO A 850 19.34 15.11 11.65
C PRO A 850 20.20 16.04 12.51
N GLU A 851 21.53 15.95 12.44
CA GLU A 851 22.42 16.90 13.11
C GLU A 851 22.73 18.14 12.26
N GLY A 852 22.53 18.10 10.94
CA GLY A 852 22.96 19.15 10.01
C GLY A 852 23.55 18.61 8.70
N ILE A 853 24.29 19.47 7.99
CA ILE A 853 24.87 19.18 6.67
C ILE A 853 26.39 19.24 6.73
N ASP A 854 27.07 18.24 6.15
CA ASP A 854 28.53 18.22 5.97
C ASP A 854 28.86 18.13 4.47
N ALA A 855 29.91 18.83 4.04
CA ALA A 855 30.46 18.69 2.69
C ALA A 855 31.88 18.12 2.71
N TRP A 856 32.14 17.17 1.82
CA TRP A 856 33.38 16.41 1.74
C TRP A 856 33.95 16.49 0.33
N ARG A 857 35.11 17.13 0.17
CA ARG A 857 35.88 17.10 -1.08
C ARG A 857 36.37 15.68 -1.33
N ILE A 858 36.28 15.23 -2.57
CA ILE A 858 36.89 13.97 -3.01
C ILE A 858 38.23 14.31 -3.65
N GLU A 859 39.33 13.92 -3.01
CA GLU A 859 40.70 14.21 -3.50
C GLU A 859 41.22 13.11 -4.46
N GLY A 860 40.52 11.98 -4.59
CA GLY A 860 40.80 10.92 -5.58
C GLY A 860 40.18 9.57 -5.22
N ALA A 861 40.41 8.57 -6.07
CA ALA A 861 40.20 7.15 -5.80
C ALA A 861 41.52 6.39 -5.99
N GLU A 862 41.73 5.31 -5.23
CA GLU A 862 42.83 4.33 -5.39
C GLU A 862 42.40 3.07 -6.16
#